data_AF-A0A3A4PPS7-F1
#
_entry.id   AF-A0A3A4PPS7-F1
#
_cell.length_a   1.000
_cell.length_b   1.000
_cell.length_c   1.000
_cell.angle_alpha   90.00
_cell.angle_beta   90.00
_cell.angle_gamma   90.00
#
_symmetry.space_group_name_H-M   'P 1'
#
loop_
_entity.id
_entity.type
_entity.pdbx_description
1 polymer ?
#
loop_
_entity_poly.entity_id
_entity_poly.type
_entity_poly.pdbx_seq_one_letter_code
_entity_poly.pdbx_strand_id
1 'polypeptide(L)'
;MPDRRSAAAESAPNHMPPTTPDIKTLVQGFASHIRELKAPEYKESQVRLHYIDPFWTLLGWDVQNKAQRAPQDVEVIVEPSMDSVDDEGLRARQPDYLFRVHGFARFVVEAKKPSVDLDADRHAIFQAKRYAWSAAIPFAILTDFEQFRLYDTTLKPSLNDPARGRIEEFALDFQHYPEQWDVLVQTFGREAVADGSLEALRARIRKVPAGRRLRTVDRMLIDLKGDEPIDRDFLAYLDAHRRHFAREIYRQNRKSFPDADTLHGAARLTEAVQRVMDRLVFMRVCEDRGISEWGGLRAILERIGREGGDLYAALCRRFRELDRSYNGYLFKPHPVSEALDVDGNLLADFIRTLYPPEGPWDFSAIADDILGIVYERFLGNVVTVKGHHVEVEQKPEVRHAGGVYYTPRFVVDTIIRRVVGPMVAGKTPQQVLDVKILDPACGSGSFLVAAFQFLIDHCTATIAADPSLASVPATPKARSRRKEIAFRNGKGQWQLAPDFKAALLTNCLHGVDIDQQAVEVTVMSLYLKMLEGALPPNWQREWLENELLPPLDNNVQCGNSLIDSADFDRYVVEKYGGLFPMDEDLRFRINRFDWTSRTRGFGRLLDAQAVEERGRSGFDCIIGNPPYVRVQELNKWAPQECEFYKWNYRSAARGNYDIYVVFTEKCLSLLSSDGLLGFIMPHKFWQARYGEGLRKVIADGKHLKAVIDFGDQQVFKGGTTYTAVHVLSRAAGASSVDYAKIIELDDGRTQCADLDAGKRASGSERFKARNPDGAGPWVFCNATVAKWLDAVRAEQKPLGEIAQKIAQGLVTSCDEVYFLNRHGKLYHSDATDRTYELERAVVHPLLKGSVHVKRWLPVASDRAVLFPYEKHRGGWRTIPEDKFQARYPLAWAYLLKNRERLESRESGKMAAREDWYAYVYPKNLEVMGSPKVLVPAIARSGQYCLDAKGEFHFVGSGGGGGGGYGIVTDAVDLYYLCGLLNSKCLDTFLQKVTTPFHSGWFAYSKMYLAQIPIKLPSTAEDKKLAGRIVESVRAIMDAKARLRAPASPFSGVKGGLKRAVLSDRETVSLEREVEAHEKRIDDAVFALYGVEGSPE
;
A
#
# COMPACT_ATOMS: atom_id res chain seq x y z
N MET A 1 -27.81 -51.14 50.82
CA MET A 1 -27.74 -52.59 50.57
C MET A 1 -28.79 -52.97 49.54
N PRO A 2 -28.52 -53.95 48.66
CA PRO A 2 -27.16 -54.45 48.46
C PRO A 2 -26.80 -54.64 46.99
N ASP A 3 -25.88 -53.86 46.46
CA ASP A 3 -24.42 -54.13 46.42
C ASP A 3 -23.99 -55.16 45.35
N ARG A 4 -23.37 -54.62 44.29
CA ARG A 4 -22.02 -54.91 43.77
C ARG A 4 -21.54 -56.36 43.50
N ARG A 5 -20.90 -56.48 42.31
CA ARG A 5 -19.74 -57.33 41.89
C ARG A 5 -20.04 -58.83 41.71
N SER A 6 -19.37 -59.63 40.88
CA SER A 6 -18.00 -59.69 40.28
C SER A 6 -18.08 -60.53 38.97
N ALA A 7 -17.34 -60.30 37.87
CA ALA A 7 -15.90 -60.48 37.55
C ALA A 7 -15.37 -61.93 37.42
N ALA A 8 -14.45 -62.10 36.42
CA ALA A 8 -13.60 -63.23 35.99
C ALA A 8 -14.18 -64.13 34.87
N ALA A 9 -13.70 -64.23 33.62
CA ALA A 9 -12.44 -63.95 32.89
C ALA A 9 -11.24 -64.87 33.17
N GLU A 10 -10.88 -65.67 32.15
CA GLU A 10 -9.54 -66.20 31.74
C GLU A 10 -9.74 -66.89 30.36
N SER A 11 -8.86 -66.94 29.36
CA SER A 11 -7.70 -66.17 28.88
C SER A 11 -7.18 -66.87 27.60
N ALA A 12 -6.90 -66.16 26.49
CA ALA A 12 -5.97 -66.54 25.39
C ALA A 12 -5.74 -65.32 24.46
N PRO A 13 -4.68 -65.29 23.62
CA PRO A 13 -3.41 -64.59 23.84
C PRO A 13 -3.27 -63.24 23.11
N ASN A 14 -2.29 -62.45 23.57
CA ASN A 14 -1.81 -61.16 23.06
C ASN A 14 -1.71 -61.07 21.52
N HIS A 15 -2.43 -60.10 20.94
CA HIS A 15 -2.07 -59.46 19.68
C HIS A 15 -1.35 -58.14 19.98
N MET A 16 -0.12 -57.99 19.49
CA MET A 16 0.54 -56.68 19.39
C MET A 16 -0.26 -55.74 18.47
N PRO A 17 -0.29 -54.43 18.75
CA PRO A 17 -0.93 -53.45 17.86
C PRO A 17 -0.11 -53.26 16.56
N PRO A 18 -0.74 -52.94 15.42
CA PRO A 18 -0.03 -52.65 14.18
C PRO A 18 0.74 -51.34 14.33
N THR A 19 2.07 -51.42 14.26
CA THR A 19 2.96 -50.26 14.20
C THR A 19 2.73 -49.50 12.90
N THR A 20 2.44 -48.20 12.99
CA THR A 20 2.50 -47.28 11.85
C THR A 20 3.89 -47.39 11.22
N PRO A 21 4.03 -47.61 9.89
CA PRO A 21 5.35 -47.79 9.28
C PRO A 21 6.20 -46.54 9.49
N ASP A 22 7.49 -46.71 9.80
CA ASP A 22 8.46 -45.63 9.90
C ASP A 22 9.23 -45.44 8.58
N ILE A 23 10.05 -44.38 8.47
CA ILE A 23 10.83 -44.12 7.26
C ILE A 23 11.78 -45.27 6.90
N LYS A 24 12.32 -45.98 7.91
CA LYS A 24 13.22 -47.13 7.70
C LYS A 24 12.51 -48.27 6.98
N THR A 25 11.29 -48.56 7.39
CA THR A 25 10.44 -49.58 6.76
C THR A 25 10.14 -49.22 5.30
N LEU A 26 9.83 -47.95 5.03
CA LEU A 26 9.53 -47.46 3.68
C LEU A 26 10.75 -47.54 2.76
N VAL A 27 11.93 -47.15 3.25
CA VAL A 27 13.23 -47.24 2.55
C VAL A 27 13.62 -48.69 2.27
N GLN A 28 13.46 -49.60 3.24
CA GLN A 28 13.73 -51.04 3.05
C GLN A 28 12.79 -51.66 2.01
N GLY A 29 11.51 -51.27 2.02
CA GLY A 29 10.52 -51.68 1.03
C GLY A 29 10.93 -51.26 -0.38
N PHE A 30 11.35 -50.00 -0.55
CA PHE A 30 11.83 -49.50 -1.84
C PHE A 30 13.11 -50.20 -2.30
N ALA A 31 14.11 -50.35 -1.41
CA ALA A 31 15.37 -51.02 -1.69
C ALA A 31 15.17 -52.44 -2.22
N SER A 32 14.24 -53.19 -1.62
CA SER A 32 13.99 -54.59 -1.93
C SER A 32 13.35 -54.79 -3.30
N HIS A 33 12.67 -53.77 -3.83
CA HIS A 33 11.93 -53.85 -5.10
C HIS A 33 12.51 -52.94 -6.19
N ILE A 34 13.66 -52.27 -5.97
CA ILE A 34 14.19 -51.23 -6.85
C ILE A 34 14.32 -51.66 -8.33
N ARG A 35 14.65 -52.93 -8.59
CA ARG A 35 14.75 -53.47 -9.97
C ARG A 35 13.39 -53.50 -10.69
N GLU A 36 12.33 -53.83 -9.96
CA GLU A 36 10.96 -53.86 -10.48
C GLU A 36 10.40 -52.44 -10.62
N LEU A 37 10.75 -51.54 -9.69
CA LEU A 37 10.33 -50.14 -9.71
C LEU A 37 10.97 -49.33 -10.86
N LYS A 38 12.15 -49.75 -11.35
CA LYS A 38 12.79 -49.17 -12.54
C LYS A 38 12.34 -49.78 -13.87
N ALA A 39 11.42 -50.75 -13.85
CA ALA A 39 10.90 -51.34 -15.08
C ALA A 39 10.09 -50.31 -15.89
N PRO A 40 10.17 -50.31 -17.24
CA PRO A 40 9.43 -49.36 -18.09
C PRO A 40 7.91 -49.34 -17.84
N GLU A 41 7.35 -50.49 -17.46
CA GLU A 41 5.94 -50.71 -17.19
C GLU A 41 5.47 -50.07 -15.87
N TYR A 42 6.39 -49.79 -14.94
CA TYR A 42 6.07 -49.14 -13.68
C TYR A 42 5.73 -47.67 -13.92
N LYS A 43 4.58 -47.23 -13.40
CA LYS A 43 4.03 -45.90 -13.66
C LYS A 43 4.37 -44.92 -12.55
N GLU A 44 4.47 -43.64 -12.93
CA GLU A 44 4.69 -42.54 -11.99
C GLU A 44 3.59 -42.48 -10.91
N SER A 45 2.33 -42.74 -11.28
CA SER A 45 1.22 -42.82 -10.34
C SER A 45 1.39 -43.94 -9.29
N GLN A 46 2.11 -45.01 -9.61
CA GLN A 46 2.37 -46.12 -8.68
C GLN A 46 3.46 -45.75 -7.66
N VAL A 47 4.56 -45.10 -8.07
CA VAL A 47 5.58 -44.63 -7.11
C VAL A 47 5.00 -43.57 -6.17
N ARG A 48 4.12 -42.71 -6.70
CA ARG A 48 3.39 -41.71 -5.92
C ARG A 48 2.58 -42.37 -4.81
N LEU A 49 1.71 -43.31 -5.17
CA LEU A 49 0.83 -44.00 -4.21
C LEU A 49 1.60 -44.86 -3.20
N HIS A 50 2.64 -45.58 -3.64
CA HIS A 50 3.31 -46.58 -2.80
C HIS A 50 4.41 -46.00 -1.91
N TYR A 51 5.04 -44.89 -2.30
CA TYR A 51 6.23 -44.38 -1.62
C TYR A 51 6.18 -42.88 -1.31
N ILE A 52 5.78 -42.03 -2.26
CA ILE A 52 5.79 -40.57 -2.05
C ILE A 52 4.64 -40.11 -1.13
N ASP A 53 3.41 -40.61 -1.32
CA ASP A 53 2.27 -40.30 -0.45
C ASP A 53 2.52 -40.74 1.01
N PRO A 54 3.01 -41.97 1.28
CA PRO A 54 3.44 -42.36 2.62
C PRO A 54 4.55 -41.48 3.18
N PHE A 55 5.56 -41.11 2.37
CA PHE A 55 6.66 -40.25 2.80
C PHE A 55 6.16 -38.90 3.36
N TRP A 56 5.26 -38.22 2.64
CA TRP A 56 4.68 -36.96 3.10
C TRP A 56 3.72 -37.14 4.29
N THR A 57 3.01 -38.26 4.35
CA THR A 57 2.18 -38.61 5.51
C THR A 57 3.03 -38.76 6.78
N LEU A 58 4.23 -39.35 6.69
CA LEU A 58 5.17 -39.46 7.80
C LEU A 58 5.72 -38.10 8.27
N LEU A 59 5.77 -37.11 7.38
CA LEU A 59 6.10 -35.71 7.71
C LEU A 59 4.90 -34.93 8.31
N GLY A 60 3.76 -35.60 8.52
CA GLY A 60 2.58 -35.05 9.20
C GLY A 60 1.58 -34.35 8.27
N TRP A 61 1.70 -34.52 6.96
CA TRP A 61 0.78 -33.91 5.99
C TRP A 61 -0.44 -34.80 5.71
N ASP A 62 -1.62 -34.20 5.59
CA ASP A 62 -2.86 -34.90 5.21
C ASP A 62 -3.02 -34.95 3.67
N VAL A 63 -2.25 -35.82 3.02
CA VAL A 63 -2.20 -35.98 1.55
C VAL A 63 -3.54 -36.45 0.97
N GLN A 64 -4.29 -37.26 1.72
CA GLN A 64 -5.54 -37.87 1.28
C GLN A 64 -6.80 -37.09 1.71
N ASN A 65 -6.63 -35.92 2.35
CA ASN A 65 -7.70 -35.14 2.97
C ASN A 65 -8.61 -35.99 3.89
N LYS A 66 -8.01 -36.86 4.72
CA LYS A 66 -8.73 -37.70 5.69
C LYS A 66 -9.52 -36.86 6.70
N ALA A 67 -9.07 -35.64 6.97
CA ALA A 67 -9.75 -34.69 7.83
C ALA A 67 -11.02 -34.06 7.19
N GLN A 68 -11.34 -34.38 5.92
CA GLN A 68 -12.51 -33.88 5.18
C GLN A 68 -12.63 -32.35 5.19
N ARG A 69 -11.49 -31.66 5.06
CA ARG A 69 -11.46 -30.20 5.04
C ARG A 69 -12.11 -29.66 3.78
N ALA A 70 -12.69 -28.46 3.89
CA ALA A 70 -13.21 -27.74 2.73
C ALA A 70 -12.07 -27.42 1.74
N PRO A 71 -12.33 -27.30 0.43
CA PRO A 71 -11.28 -27.17 -0.60
C PRO A 71 -10.25 -26.04 -0.36
N GLN A 72 -10.69 -24.94 0.24
CA GLN A 72 -9.84 -23.81 0.62
C GLN A 72 -8.91 -24.09 1.81
N ASP A 73 -9.25 -25.06 2.64
CA ASP A 73 -8.54 -25.44 3.88
C ASP A 73 -7.71 -26.73 3.72
N VAL A 74 -7.72 -27.32 2.52
CA VAL A 74 -6.89 -28.49 2.16
C VAL A 74 -5.42 -28.08 2.12
N GLU A 75 -4.58 -28.74 2.92
CA GLU A 75 -3.15 -28.43 3.04
C GLU A 75 -2.29 -29.02 1.91
N VAL A 76 -2.71 -30.12 1.31
CA VAL A 76 -2.00 -30.74 0.18
C VAL A 76 -2.96 -30.91 -0.98
N ILE A 77 -2.69 -30.22 -2.08
CA ILE A 77 -3.40 -30.43 -3.33
C ILE A 77 -2.60 -31.44 -4.14
N VAL A 78 -3.24 -32.56 -4.48
CA VAL A 78 -2.65 -33.64 -5.27
C VAL A 78 -3.36 -33.67 -6.63
N GLU A 79 -2.61 -33.44 -7.70
CA GLU A 79 -3.19 -33.47 -9.06
C GLU A 79 -3.24 -34.91 -9.60
N PRO A 80 -4.36 -35.32 -10.22
CA PRO A 80 -4.46 -36.62 -10.88
C PRO A 80 -3.51 -36.63 -12.10
N SER A 81 -2.75 -37.72 -12.25
CA SER A 81 -1.87 -37.90 -13.41
C SER A 81 -2.68 -37.84 -14.71
N MET A 82 -2.51 -36.77 -15.50
CA MET A 82 -3.08 -36.66 -16.85
C MET A 82 -2.09 -37.24 -17.87
N ASP A 83 -2.59 -38.12 -18.75
CA ASP A 83 -1.80 -38.80 -19.79
C ASP A 83 -1.56 -37.96 -21.07
N SER A 84 -1.91 -36.67 -21.10
CA SER A 84 -1.72 -35.81 -22.29
C SER A 84 -0.47 -34.94 -22.16
N VAL A 85 0.68 -35.48 -22.53
CA VAL A 85 1.95 -34.76 -22.62
C VAL A 85 2.24 -34.51 -24.11
N ASP A 86 2.65 -33.30 -24.45
CA ASP A 86 3.34 -33.04 -25.71
C ASP A 86 4.71 -33.75 -25.68
N ASP A 87 5.24 -34.22 -26.81
CA ASP A 87 6.45 -35.07 -26.86
C ASP A 87 7.69 -34.45 -26.16
N GLU A 88 7.68 -33.15 -25.84
CA GLU A 88 8.78 -32.41 -25.20
C GLU A 88 8.51 -31.98 -23.73
N GLY A 89 7.31 -32.21 -23.19
CA GLY A 89 6.96 -31.87 -21.80
C GLY A 89 6.99 -30.36 -21.46
N LEU A 90 6.83 -29.50 -22.47
CA LEU A 90 7.01 -28.04 -22.33
C LEU A 90 5.70 -27.30 -22.00
N ARG A 91 4.54 -27.94 -22.17
CA ARG A 91 3.24 -27.35 -21.83
C ARG A 91 3.12 -27.01 -20.34
N ALA A 92 2.35 -25.97 -20.02
CA ALA A 92 1.99 -25.62 -18.63
C ALA A 92 1.18 -26.75 -17.98
N ARG A 93 1.73 -27.36 -16.92
CA ARG A 93 1.08 -28.38 -16.09
C ARG A 93 1.21 -27.96 -14.62
N GLN A 94 0.16 -28.21 -13.84
CA GLN A 94 0.24 -28.08 -12.39
C GLN A 94 1.19 -29.16 -11.83
N PRO A 95 1.92 -28.84 -10.75
CA PRO A 95 2.80 -29.81 -10.11
C PRO A 95 1.99 -30.95 -9.53
N ASP A 96 2.60 -32.13 -9.40
CA ASP A 96 1.93 -33.30 -8.82
C ASP A 96 1.43 -33.04 -7.39
N TYR A 97 2.17 -32.24 -6.62
CA TYR A 97 1.78 -31.82 -5.28
C TYR A 97 2.02 -30.32 -5.06
N LEU A 98 1.04 -29.66 -4.44
CA LEU A 98 1.14 -28.29 -3.94
C LEU A 98 0.84 -28.26 -2.44
N PHE A 99 1.82 -27.85 -1.64
CA PHE A 99 1.74 -27.79 -0.19
C PHE A 99 1.40 -26.39 0.30
N ARG A 100 0.40 -26.28 1.17
CA ARG A 100 -0.12 -25.02 1.69
C ARG A 100 -0.25 -25.04 3.21
N VAL A 101 0.00 -23.90 3.84
CA VAL A 101 -0.29 -23.66 5.26
C VAL A 101 -1.03 -22.34 5.40
N HIS A 102 -2.14 -22.33 6.15
CA HIS A 102 -3.05 -21.18 6.26
C HIS A 102 -3.50 -20.62 4.91
N GLY A 103 -3.63 -21.50 3.90
CA GLY A 103 -4.03 -21.14 2.54
C GLY A 103 -2.91 -20.56 1.66
N PHE A 104 -1.67 -20.44 2.15
CA PHE A 104 -0.52 -19.97 1.36
C PHE A 104 0.32 -21.13 0.85
N ALA A 105 0.65 -21.12 -0.44
CA ALA A 105 1.59 -22.07 -1.04
C ALA A 105 2.99 -21.92 -0.44
N ARG A 106 3.60 -23.04 -0.06
CA ARG A 106 4.91 -23.08 0.62
C ARG A 106 6.00 -23.70 -0.24
N PHE A 107 5.68 -24.82 -0.89
CA PHE A 107 6.55 -25.49 -1.85
C PHE A 107 5.71 -26.39 -2.76
N VAL A 108 6.30 -26.78 -3.89
CA VAL A 108 5.71 -27.74 -4.82
C VAL A 108 6.59 -28.98 -4.93
N VAL A 109 5.99 -30.11 -5.28
CA VAL A 109 6.71 -31.36 -5.53
C VAL A 109 6.28 -31.89 -6.89
N GLU A 110 7.26 -32.16 -7.74
CA GLU A 110 7.10 -32.84 -9.01
C GLU A 110 7.65 -34.27 -8.87
N ALA A 111 6.83 -35.26 -9.20
CA ALA A 111 7.20 -36.66 -9.12
C ALA A 111 7.73 -37.16 -10.48
N LYS A 112 8.66 -38.10 -10.46
CA LYS A 112 9.11 -38.84 -11.64
C LYS A 112 9.19 -40.33 -11.36
N LYS A 113 9.37 -41.12 -12.43
CA LYS A 113 9.60 -42.55 -12.31
C LYS A 113 11.03 -42.82 -11.81
N PRO A 114 11.26 -43.87 -11.00
CA PRO A 114 12.62 -44.27 -10.55
C PRO A 114 13.63 -44.59 -11.65
N SER A 115 13.17 -44.76 -12.89
CA SER A 115 14.01 -44.98 -14.07
C SER A 115 14.58 -43.69 -14.67
N VAL A 116 14.12 -42.51 -14.23
CA VAL A 116 14.58 -41.20 -14.70
C VAL A 116 15.72 -40.70 -13.81
N ASP A 117 16.84 -40.32 -14.40
CA ASP A 117 17.92 -39.64 -13.68
C ASP A 117 17.56 -38.16 -13.50
N LEU A 118 17.25 -37.75 -12.27
CA LEU A 118 16.78 -36.41 -11.96
C LEU A 118 17.85 -35.34 -12.15
N ASP A 119 19.14 -35.69 -12.11
CA ASP A 119 20.24 -34.73 -12.31
C ASP A 119 20.57 -34.52 -13.80
N ALA A 120 20.22 -35.49 -14.66
CA ALA A 120 20.42 -35.41 -16.11
C ALA A 120 19.19 -34.85 -16.87
N ASP A 121 17.98 -34.94 -16.31
CA ASP A 121 16.74 -34.48 -16.93
C ASP A 121 16.56 -32.95 -16.79
N ARG A 122 17.23 -32.22 -17.68
CA ARG A 122 17.16 -30.75 -17.76
C ARG A 122 15.74 -30.22 -17.95
N HIS A 123 14.87 -30.97 -18.63
CA HIS A 123 13.50 -30.56 -18.91
C HIS A 123 12.62 -30.69 -17.67
N ALA A 124 12.72 -31.80 -16.93
CA ALA A 124 12.02 -31.98 -15.66
C ALA A 124 12.45 -30.94 -14.62
N ILE A 125 13.75 -30.66 -14.50
CA ILE A 125 14.28 -29.62 -13.60
C ILE A 125 13.72 -28.24 -13.99
N PHE A 126 13.76 -27.91 -15.27
CA PHE A 126 13.25 -26.62 -15.76
C PHE A 126 11.75 -26.48 -15.51
N GLN A 127 10.96 -27.52 -15.78
CA GLN A 127 9.51 -27.55 -15.58
C GLN A 127 9.13 -27.30 -14.12
N ALA A 128 9.72 -28.05 -13.18
CA ALA A 128 9.43 -27.92 -11.75
C ALA A 128 9.75 -26.50 -11.23
N LYS A 129 10.89 -25.94 -11.66
CA LYS A 129 11.30 -24.57 -11.29
C LYS A 129 10.42 -23.51 -11.96
N ARG A 130 9.99 -23.72 -13.21
CA ARG A 130 9.17 -22.76 -13.98
C ARG A 130 7.83 -22.48 -13.32
N TYR A 131 7.12 -23.52 -12.92
CA TYR A 131 5.83 -23.37 -12.23
C TYR A 131 6.00 -22.63 -10.91
N ALA A 132 6.93 -23.09 -10.06
CA ALA A 132 7.16 -22.52 -8.75
C ALA A 132 7.59 -21.05 -8.81
N TRP A 133 8.53 -20.71 -9.70
CA TRP A 133 8.96 -19.34 -9.94
C TRP A 133 7.78 -18.48 -10.44
N SER A 134 6.97 -19.03 -11.36
CA SER A 134 5.81 -18.31 -11.91
C SER A 134 4.69 -18.05 -10.89
N ALA A 135 4.50 -18.97 -9.96
CA ALA A 135 3.57 -18.87 -8.84
C ALA A 135 4.14 -18.12 -7.62
N ALA A 136 5.36 -17.58 -7.71
CA ALA A 136 6.09 -16.97 -6.59
C ALA A 136 6.23 -17.90 -5.36
N ILE A 137 6.30 -19.21 -5.59
CA ILE A 137 6.54 -20.23 -4.57
C ILE A 137 8.06 -20.33 -4.36
N PRO A 138 8.58 -20.28 -3.12
CA PRO A 138 10.01 -20.15 -2.86
C PRO A 138 10.83 -21.43 -3.10
N PHE A 139 10.19 -22.60 -3.09
CA PHE A 139 10.89 -23.88 -3.27
C PHE A 139 10.12 -24.83 -4.20
N ALA A 140 10.88 -25.57 -5.02
CA ALA A 140 10.40 -26.74 -5.75
C ALA A 140 11.25 -27.97 -5.40
N ILE A 141 10.59 -29.11 -5.26
CA ILE A 141 11.21 -30.41 -5.01
C ILE A 141 10.96 -31.29 -6.23
N LEU A 142 12.01 -31.94 -6.74
CA LEU A 142 11.92 -32.99 -7.74
C LEU A 142 12.30 -34.31 -7.06
N THR A 143 11.43 -35.32 -7.16
CA THR A 143 11.70 -36.62 -6.54
C THR A 143 11.04 -37.79 -7.26
N ASP A 144 11.71 -38.92 -7.28
CA ASP A 144 11.19 -40.22 -7.70
C ASP A 144 11.20 -41.22 -6.51
N PHE A 145 11.24 -40.68 -5.29
CA PHE A 145 11.57 -41.34 -4.02
C PHE A 145 13.03 -41.83 -3.90
N GLU A 146 13.67 -42.31 -4.97
CA GLU A 146 15.08 -42.71 -4.96
C GLU A 146 16.02 -41.51 -4.73
N GLN A 147 15.73 -40.41 -5.40
CA GLN A 147 16.43 -39.14 -5.35
C GLN A 147 15.46 -38.06 -4.85
N PHE A 148 15.96 -37.19 -3.98
CA PHE A 148 15.29 -35.97 -3.52
C PHE A 148 16.18 -34.79 -3.90
N ARG A 149 15.64 -33.82 -4.64
CA ARG A 149 16.36 -32.62 -5.07
C ARG A 149 15.53 -31.39 -4.75
N LEU A 150 16.11 -30.48 -3.96
CA LEU A 150 15.49 -29.21 -3.59
C LEU A 150 16.09 -28.05 -4.38
N TYR A 151 15.23 -27.16 -4.89
CA TYR A 151 15.61 -25.96 -5.61
C TYR A 151 15.03 -24.70 -4.96
N ASP A 152 15.87 -23.67 -4.80
CA ASP A 152 15.45 -22.28 -4.55
C ASP A 152 14.89 -21.69 -5.86
N THR A 153 13.58 -21.50 -5.87
CA THR A 153 12.83 -21.00 -7.03
C THR A 153 12.58 -19.50 -6.97
N THR A 154 13.25 -18.79 -6.06
CA THR A 154 13.36 -17.32 -6.14
C THR A 154 14.32 -16.86 -7.23
N LEU A 155 15.11 -17.79 -7.79
CA LEU A 155 15.99 -17.54 -8.92
C LEU A 155 15.29 -17.91 -10.24
N LYS A 156 15.35 -17.00 -11.21
CA LYS A 156 14.80 -17.23 -12.56
C LYS A 156 15.32 -18.55 -13.16
N PRO A 157 14.43 -19.45 -13.61
CA PRO A 157 14.83 -20.75 -14.13
C PRO A 157 15.52 -20.61 -15.50
N SER A 158 16.44 -21.52 -15.78
CA SER A 158 17.17 -21.57 -17.05
C SER A 158 17.33 -23.03 -17.46
N LEU A 159 16.95 -23.34 -18.70
CA LEU A 159 17.19 -24.66 -19.27
C LEU A 159 18.70 -24.90 -19.47
N ASN A 160 19.48 -23.84 -19.71
CA ASN A 160 20.93 -23.88 -19.92
C ASN A 160 21.75 -24.01 -18.63
N ASP A 161 21.14 -23.70 -17.49
CA ASP A 161 21.74 -23.85 -16.16
C ASP A 161 20.75 -24.54 -15.21
N PRO A 162 20.55 -25.86 -15.37
CA PRO A 162 19.56 -26.63 -14.61
C PRO A 162 19.88 -26.62 -13.11
N ALA A 163 21.16 -26.72 -12.74
CA ALA A 163 21.64 -26.77 -11.37
C ALA A 163 21.49 -25.44 -10.60
N ARG A 164 21.20 -24.33 -11.29
CA ARG A 164 20.96 -23.03 -10.66
C ARG A 164 19.94 -23.14 -9.52
N GLY A 165 20.32 -22.67 -8.33
CA GLY A 165 19.43 -22.67 -7.16
C GLY A 165 19.28 -24.04 -6.49
N ARG A 166 19.98 -25.09 -6.92
CA ARG A 166 19.99 -26.38 -6.22
C ARG A 166 20.59 -26.21 -4.81
N ILE A 167 19.92 -26.76 -3.80
CA ILE A 167 20.35 -26.71 -2.41
C ILE A 167 20.99 -28.05 -2.07
N GLU A 168 22.32 -28.10 -2.11
CA GLU A 168 23.11 -29.34 -1.97
C GLU A 168 22.87 -30.08 -0.63
N GLU A 169 22.48 -29.37 0.44
CA GLU A 169 22.08 -29.98 1.73
C GLU A 169 20.92 -30.99 1.58
N PHE A 170 20.08 -30.82 0.56
CA PHE A 170 18.92 -31.67 0.27
C PHE A 170 19.05 -32.38 -1.08
N ALA A 171 20.28 -32.59 -1.58
CA ALA A 171 20.53 -33.51 -2.69
C ALA A 171 20.72 -34.93 -2.12
N LEU A 172 19.63 -35.57 -1.73
CA LEU A 172 19.64 -36.83 -0.98
C LEU A 172 19.23 -38.00 -1.87
N ASP A 173 19.81 -39.16 -1.62
CA ASP A 173 19.32 -40.43 -2.13
C ASP A 173 18.64 -41.21 -0.98
N PHE A 174 17.68 -42.06 -1.31
CA PHE A 174 16.75 -42.71 -0.36
C PHE A 174 17.44 -43.48 0.77
N GLN A 175 18.65 -43.99 0.53
CA GLN A 175 19.48 -44.67 1.52
C GLN A 175 19.84 -43.77 2.71
N HIS A 176 19.92 -42.46 2.48
CA HIS A 176 20.27 -41.46 3.48
C HIS A 176 19.04 -40.86 4.19
N TYR A 177 17.81 -41.15 3.74
CA TYR A 177 16.60 -40.63 4.40
C TYR A 177 16.52 -40.98 5.88
N PRO A 178 16.86 -42.20 6.35
CA PRO A 178 16.82 -42.52 7.78
C PRO A 178 17.79 -41.70 8.63
N GLU A 179 18.95 -41.35 8.07
CA GLU A 179 19.97 -40.55 8.77
C GLU A 179 19.64 -39.05 8.75
N GLN A 180 19.00 -38.58 7.67
CA GLN A 180 18.60 -37.18 7.48
C GLN A 180 17.14 -36.91 7.89
N TRP A 181 16.46 -37.88 8.49
CA TRP A 181 15.02 -37.79 8.75
C TRP A 181 14.66 -36.61 9.66
N ASP A 182 15.43 -36.40 10.73
CA ASP A 182 15.20 -35.28 11.66
C ASP A 182 15.33 -33.92 10.95
N VAL A 183 16.27 -33.79 10.01
CA VAL A 183 16.45 -32.57 9.20
C VAL A 183 15.26 -32.37 8.27
N LEU A 184 14.79 -33.45 7.62
CA LEU A 184 13.60 -33.42 6.76
C LEU A 184 12.33 -33.06 7.55
N VAL A 185 12.15 -33.60 8.76
CA VAL A 185 11.03 -33.27 9.66
C VAL A 185 11.10 -31.81 10.11
N GLN A 186 12.28 -31.33 10.53
CA GLN A 186 12.48 -29.95 10.98
C GLN A 186 12.36 -28.92 9.85
N THR A 187 12.52 -29.35 8.59
CA THR A 187 12.48 -28.46 7.43
C THR A 187 11.13 -28.50 6.73
N PHE A 188 10.62 -29.70 6.40
CA PHE A 188 9.42 -29.91 5.58
C PHE A 188 8.25 -30.54 6.34
N GLY A 189 8.40 -30.86 7.63
CA GLY A 189 7.30 -31.35 8.46
C GLY A 189 6.19 -30.32 8.60
N ARG A 190 4.92 -30.78 8.62
CA ARG A 190 3.74 -29.89 8.60
C ARG A 190 3.78 -28.82 9.71
N GLU A 191 4.08 -29.21 10.94
CA GLU A 191 4.20 -28.27 12.07
C GLU A 191 5.39 -27.33 11.91
N ALA A 192 6.56 -27.84 11.48
CA ALA A 192 7.75 -27.02 11.30
C ALA A 192 7.56 -25.95 10.23
N VAL A 193 6.89 -26.28 9.13
CA VAL A 193 6.54 -25.34 8.07
C VAL A 193 5.53 -24.28 8.58
N ALA A 194 4.57 -24.66 9.42
CA ALA A 194 3.66 -23.72 10.05
C ALA A 194 4.39 -22.74 11.00
N ASP A 195 5.43 -23.22 11.69
CA ASP A 195 6.28 -22.42 12.58
C ASP A 195 7.35 -21.58 11.85
N GLY A 196 7.48 -21.74 10.54
CA GLY A 196 8.33 -20.92 9.67
C GLY A 196 9.73 -21.49 9.38
N SER A 197 9.86 -22.83 9.30
CA SER A 197 11.11 -23.52 8.97
C SER A 197 11.70 -23.14 7.60
N LEU A 198 10.84 -22.95 6.59
CA LEU A 198 11.25 -22.63 5.22
C LEU A 198 11.82 -21.20 5.10
N GLU A 199 11.27 -20.27 5.88
CA GLU A 199 11.79 -18.92 6.01
C GLU A 199 13.18 -18.93 6.67
N ALA A 200 13.37 -19.78 7.68
CA ALA A 200 14.68 -19.97 8.31
C ALA A 200 15.70 -20.59 7.35
N LEU A 201 15.30 -21.61 6.58
CA LEU A 201 16.10 -22.20 5.52
C LEU A 201 16.53 -21.16 4.50
N ARG A 202 15.60 -20.34 4.01
CA ARG A 202 15.86 -19.27 3.04
C ARG A 202 16.82 -18.22 3.59
N ALA A 203 16.63 -17.79 4.84
CA ALA A 203 17.53 -16.83 5.49
C ALA A 203 18.96 -17.37 5.64
N ARG A 204 19.10 -18.67 5.92
CA ARG A 204 20.38 -19.38 6.01
C ARG A 204 21.09 -19.46 4.65
N ILE A 205 20.38 -19.87 3.60
CA ILE A 205 20.92 -19.94 2.23
C ILE A 205 21.44 -18.57 1.76
N ARG A 206 20.72 -17.49 2.11
CA ARG A 206 21.07 -16.11 1.72
C ARG A 206 22.12 -15.43 2.63
N LYS A 207 22.70 -16.15 3.60
CA LYS A 207 23.75 -15.63 4.52
C LYS A 207 23.34 -14.33 5.24
N VAL A 208 22.09 -14.23 5.70
CA VAL A 208 21.63 -13.06 6.49
C VAL A 208 22.26 -13.13 7.90
N PRO A 209 22.85 -12.05 8.46
CA PRO A 209 23.53 -12.10 9.76
C PRO A 209 22.62 -12.52 10.92
N ALA A 210 23.10 -13.46 11.74
CA ALA A 210 22.42 -13.89 12.97
C ALA A 210 22.28 -12.73 13.96
N GLY A 211 21.07 -12.53 14.51
CA GLY A 211 20.78 -11.47 15.51
C GLY A 211 19.88 -10.34 15.00
N ARG A 212 19.60 -10.26 13.70
CA ARG A 212 18.52 -9.40 13.20
C ARG A 212 17.20 -10.17 13.30
N ARG A 213 16.37 -9.83 14.31
CA ARG A 213 15.00 -10.33 14.42
C ARG A 213 14.24 -9.82 13.18
N LEU A 214 14.16 -10.63 12.13
CA LEU A 214 13.29 -10.35 10.97
C LEU A 214 11.86 -10.30 11.52
N ARG A 215 11.17 -9.18 11.31
CA ARG A 215 9.78 -9.01 11.76
C ARG A 215 8.91 -10.08 11.09
N THR A 216 7.79 -10.46 11.70
CA THR A 216 6.81 -11.35 11.04
C THR A 216 6.26 -10.71 9.77
N VAL A 217 6.17 -9.38 9.73
CA VAL A 217 5.91 -8.64 8.48
C VAL A 217 7.05 -8.81 7.49
N ASP A 218 8.31 -8.82 7.93
CA ASP A 218 9.41 -9.18 7.03
C ASP A 218 9.29 -10.65 6.60
N ARG A 219 8.69 -11.59 7.35
CA ARG A 219 8.43 -13.00 6.93
C ARG A 219 7.32 -13.12 5.89
N MET A 220 6.26 -12.33 5.99
CA MET A 220 5.24 -12.19 4.93
C MET A 220 5.71 -11.31 3.76
N LEU A 221 6.70 -10.44 4.00
CA LEU A 221 7.28 -9.51 3.03
C LEU A 221 8.71 -9.89 2.58
N ILE A 222 9.16 -11.14 2.80
CA ILE A 222 10.36 -11.68 2.10
C ILE A 222 10.03 -11.93 0.61
N ASP A 223 9.11 -11.18 0.03
CA ASP A 223 9.03 -11.00 -1.42
C ASP A 223 9.88 -9.82 -1.89
N LEU A 224 10.43 -9.00 -0.98
CA LEU A 224 10.62 -7.60 -1.35
C LEU A 224 11.94 -6.94 -0.92
N LYS A 225 12.90 -7.67 -0.33
CA LYS A 225 14.28 -7.17 -0.11
C LYS A 225 15.44 -8.11 -0.49
N GLY A 226 15.18 -9.19 -1.22
CA GLY A 226 16.22 -9.95 -1.91
C GLY A 226 15.63 -10.78 -3.03
N ASP A 227 16.17 -10.61 -4.23
CA ASP A 227 16.08 -11.44 -5.43
C ASP A 227 14.69 -11.62 -6.08
N GLU A 228 14.50 -10.78 -7.10
CA GLU A 228 13.64 -10.87 -8.30
C GLU A 228 12.28 -11.58 -8.19
N PRO A 229 11.25 -10.90 -7.65
CA PRO A 229 9.87 -11.36 -7.79
C PRO A 229 9.44 -11.34 -9.27
N ILE A 230 8.66 -12.33 -9.70
CA ILE A 230 8.22 -12.49 -11.09
C ILE A 230 7.55 -11.22 -11.66
N ASP A 231 6.81 -10.47 -10.84
CA ASP A 231 6.20 -9.20 -11.26
C ASP A 231 7.25 -8.20 -11.78
N ARG A 232 8.43 -8.16 -11.17
CA ARG A 232 9.53 -7.28 -11.55
C ARG A 232 10.22 -7.76 -12.82
N ASP A 233 10.51 -9.05 -12.93
CA ASP A 233 11.20 -9.61 -14.09
C ASP A 233 10.34 -9.56 -15.34
N PHE A 234 9.05 -9.91 -15.21
CA PHE A 234 8.11 -9.83 -16.32
C PHE A 234 7.85 -8.39 -16.73
N LEU A 235 7.71 -7.48 -15.77
CA LEU A 235 7.58 -6.04 -16.07
C LEU A 235 8.82 -5.50 -16.77
N ALA A 236 10.03 -5.81 -16.29
CA ALA A 236 11.27 -5.35 -16.92
C ALA A 236 11.39 -5.90 -18.35
N TYR A 237 10.99 -7.15 -18.56
CA TYR A 237 10.90 -7.76 -19.88
C TYR A 237 9.92 -7.00 -20.80
N LEU A 238 8.69 -6.70 -20.33
CA LEU A 238 7.71 -5.95 -21.13
C LEU A 238 8.16 -4.51 -21.39
N ASP A 239 8.72 -3.81 -20.41
CA ASP A 239 9.23 -2.44 -20.59
C ASP A 239 10.37 -2.38 -21.63
N ALA A 240 11.26 -3.37 -21.63
CA ALA A 240 12.32 -3.47 -22.62
C ALA A 240 11.75 -3.67 -24.03
N HIS A 241 10.79 -4.57 -24.20
CA HIS A 241 10.14 -4.82 -25.47
C HIS A 241 9.30 -3.62 -25.93
N ARG A 242 8.57 -2.97 -25.02
CA ARG A 242 7.77 -1.78 -25.33
C ARG A 242 8.63 -0.66 -25.91
N ARG A 243 9.78 -0.40 -25.30
CA ARG A 243 10.73 0.60 -25.80
C ARG A 243 11.22 0.26 -27.20
N HIS A 244 11.47 -1.03 -27.46
CA HIS A 244 11.89 -1.49 -28.78
C HIS A 244 10.76 -1.36 -29.83
N PHE A 245 9.56 -1.86 -29.50
CA PHE A 245 8.36 -1.73 -30.33
C PHE A 245 8.03 -0.28 -30.65
N ALA A 246 8.03 0.59 -29.64
CA ALA A 246 7.73 2.01 -29.82
C ALA A 246 8.69 2.70 -30.81
N ARG A 247 9.99 2.39 -30.71
CA ARG A 247 11.02 2.94 -31.61
C ARG A 247 10.83 2.45 -33.05
N GLU A 248 10.69 1.15 -33.25
CA GLU A 248 10.58 0.57 -34.59
C GLU A 248 9.25 0.90 -35.26
N ILE A 249 8.13 0.82 -34.54
CA ILE A 249 6.81 1.19 -35.06
C ILE A 249 6.80 2.67 -35.46
N TYR A 250 7.31 3.58 -34.63
CA TYR A 250 7.35 5.00 -34.99
C TYR A 250 8.26 5.26 -36.20
N ARG A 251 9.42 4.59 -36.26
CA ARG A 251 10.38 4.72 -37.38
C ARG A 251 9.74 4.32 -38.72
N GLN A 252 9.00 3.21 -38.75
CA GLN A 252 8.37 2.67 -39.96
C GLN A 252 7.06 3.41 -40.32
N ASN A 253 6.34 3.93 -39.33
CA ASN A 253 4.99 4.49 -39.49
C ASN A 253 4.91 5.99 -39.20
N ARG A 254 6.00 6.76 -39.38
CA ARG A 254 6.05 8.18 -39.00
C ARG A 254 4.92 9.03 -39.60
N LYS A 255 4.45 8.71 -40.80
CA LYS A 255 3.33 9.40 -41.47
C LYS A 255 1.98 9.17 -40.79
N SER A 256 1.83 8.05 -40.08
CA SER A 256 0.61 7.70 -39.34
C SER A 256 0.50 8.42 -37.99
N PHE A 257 1.62 9.02 -37.52
CA PHE A 257 1.73 9.78 -36.26
C PHE A 257 2.36 11.16 -36.50
N PRO A 258 1.71 12.05 -37.28
CA PRO A 258 2.24 13.39 -37.59
C PRO A 258 2.34 14.32 -36.37
N ASP A 259 1.56 14.03 -35.34
CA ASP A 259 1.32 14.75 -34.08
C ASP A 259 2.00 14.09 -32.87
N ALA A 260 2.93 13.14 -33.09
CA ALA A 260 3.51 12.31 -32.01
C ALA A 260 4.28 13.08 -30.92
N ASP A 261 4.64 14.34 -31.18
CA ASP A 261 5.30 15.26 -30.24
C ASP A 261 4.32 15.99 -29.31
N THR A 262 3.01 15.92 -29.58
CA THR A 262 1.93 16.42 -28.71
C THR A 262 1.51 15.37 -27.69
N LEU A 263 0.74 15.75 -26.67
CA LEU A 263 0.27 14.81 -25.64
C LEU A 263 -0.70 13.77 -26.21
N HIS A 264 -1.70 14.19 -26.97
CA HIS A 264 -2.70 13.29 -27.58
C HIS A 264 -2.08 12.39 -28.66
N GLY A 265 -1.17 12.91 -29.50
CA GLY A 265 -0.51 12.12 -30.53
C GLY A 265 0.46 11.08 -29.95
N ALA A 266 1.22 11.45 -28.90
CA ALA A 266 2.04 10.52 -28.13
C ALA A 266 1.20 9.41 -27.48
N ALA A 267 0.02 9.75 -26.95
CA ALA A 267 -0.91 8.78 -26.40
C ALA A 267 -1.45 7.79 -27.45
N ARG A 268 -1.74 8.26 -28.67
CA ARG A 268 -2.14 7.38 -29.79
C ARG A 268 -1.05 6.38 -30.18
N LEU A 269 0.21 6.82 -30.24
CA LEU A 269 1.35 5.92 -30.48
C LEU A 269 1.48 4.91 -29.33
N THR A 270 1.39 5.41 -28.10
CA THR A 270 1.43 4.60 -26.88
C THR A 270 0.38 3.50 -26.92
N GLU A 271 -0.88 3.85 -27.18
CA GLU A 271 -2.00 2.90 -27.32
C GLU A 271 -1.76 1.88 -28.43
N ALA A 272 -1.31 2.31 -29.62
CA ALA A 272 -1.10 1.39 -30.73
C ALA A 272 -0.01 0.34 -30.42
N VAL A 273 1.09 0.76 -29.78
CA VAL A 273 2.16 -0.13 -29.31
C VAL A 273 1.64 -1.09 -28.25
N GLN A 274 0.96 -0.54 -27.23
CA GLN A 274 0.33 -1.32 -26.15
C GLN A 274 -0.57 -2.40 -26.71
N ARG A 275 -1.47 -2.03 -27.62
CA ARG A 275 -2.50 -2.90 -28.16
C ARG A 275 -1.92 -4.15 -28.81
N VAL A 276 -0.84 -3.98 -29.58
CA VAL A 276 -0.17 -5.11 -30.24
C VAL A 276 0.45 -6.05 -29.21
N MET A 277 1.17 -5.51 -28.22
CA MET A 277 1.78 -6.32 -27.18
C MET A 277 0.75 -7.04 -26.31
N ASP A 278 -0.28 -6.32 -25.87
CA ASP A 278 -1.34 -6.83 -24.99
C ASP A 278 -2.13 -7.95 -25.68
N ARG A 279 -2.42 -7.84 -26.99
CA ARG A 279 -3.06 -8.91 -27.77
C ARG A 279 -2.22 -10.19 -27.77
N LEU A 280 -0.91 -10.09 -27.96
CA LEU A 280 0.00 -11.23 -28.00
C LEU A 280 0.17 -11.87 -26.63
N VAL A 281 0.41 -11.07 -25.59
CA VAL A 281 0.48 -11.55 -24.20
C VAL A 281 -0.83 -12.21 -23.80
N PHE A 282 -1.97 -11.60 -24.14
CA PHE A 282 -3.28 -12.16 -23.83
C PHE A 282 -3.54 -13.50 -24.52
N MET A 283 -3.27 -13.59 -25.81
CA MET A 283 -3.38 -14.86 -26.54
C MET A 283 -2.55 -15.94 -25.84
N ARG A 284 -1.32 -15.61 -25.42
CA ARG A 284 -0.46 -16.54 -24.68
C ARG A 284 -1.05 -16.94 -23.32
N VAL A 285 -1.63 -16.00 -22.56
CA VAL A 285 -2.34 -16.28 -21.29
C VAL A 285 -3.51 -17.24 -21.53
N CYS A 286 -4.30 -17.03 -22.59
CA CYS A 286 -5.41 -17.92 -22.94
C CYS A 286 -4.94 -19.34 -23.28
N GLU A 287 -3.82 -19.48 -23.99
CA GLU A 287 -3.24 -20.78 -24.30
C GLU A 287 -2.79 -21.53 -23.04
N ASP A 288 -2.11 -20.86 -22.10
CA ASP A 288 -1.64 -21.48 -20.85
C ASP A 288 -2.77 -21.84 -19.88
N ARG A 289 -3.83 -21.04 -19.85
CA ARG A 289 -5.01 -21.33 -19.02
C ARG A 289 -5.96 -22.35 -19.65
N GLY A 290 -5.62 -22.89 -20.82
CA GLY A 290 -6.44 -23.87 -21.54
C GLY A 290 -7.75 -23.31 -22.08
N ILE A 291 -7.84 -21.98 -22.25
CA ILE A 291 -8.98 -21.30 -22.87
C ILE A 291 -8.90 -21.45 -24.39
N SER A 292 -7.69 -21.39 -24.94
CA SER A 292 -7.37 -21.64 -26.36
C SER A 292 -6.45 -22.84 -26.51
N GLU A 293 -6.37 -23.40 -27.71
CA GLU A 293 -5.40 -24.45 -28.04
C GLU A 293 -3.96 -23.96 -27.83
N TRP A 294 -3.15 -24.74 -27.13
CA TRP A 294 -1.78 -24.38 -26.80
C TRP A 294 -0.89 -24.35 -28.05
N GLY A 295 -0.06 -23.31 -28.19
CA GLY A 295 0.88 -23.18 -29.31
C GLY A 295 0.29 -22.52 -30.57
N GLY A 296 -0.91 -21.94 -30.48
CA GLY A 296 -1.57 -21.27 -31.60
C GLY A 296 -0.76 -20.11 -32.19
N LEU A 297 -0.19 -19.22 -31.36
CA LEU A 297 0.72 -18.16 -31.84
C LEU A 297 1.99 -18.73 -32.47
N ARG A 298 2.59 -19.76 -31.84
CA ARG A 298 3.80 -20.43 -32.36
C ARG A 298 3.55 -21.05 -33.73
N ALA A 299 2.40 -21.70 -33.92
CA ALA A 299 2.01 -22.30 -35.20
C ALA A 299 1.84 -21.25 -36.32
N ILE A 300 1.31 -20.05 -36.00
CA ILE A 300 1.25 -18.93 -36.96
C ILE A 300 2.66 -18.51 -37.37
N LEU A 301 3.56 -18.35 -36.40
CA LEU A 301 4.96 -17.98 -36.64
C LEU A 301 5.68 -19.03 -37.51
N GLU A 302 5.59 -20.31 -37.16
CA GLU A 302 6.20 -21.41 -37.90
C GLU A 302 5.65 -21.55 -39.33
N ARG A 303 4.34 -21.34 -39.52
CA ARG A 303 3.72 -21.34 -40.84
C ARG A 303 4.27 -20.23 -41.71
N ILE A 304 4.27 -18.98 -41.21
CA ILE A 304 4.78 -17.83 -41.97
C ILE A 304 6.29 -17.96 -42.25
N GLY A 305 7.06 -18.52 -41.31
CA GLY A 305 8.48 -18.80 -41.51
C GLY A 305 8.75 -19.82 -42.63
N ARG A 306 7.84 -20.78 -42.87
CA ARG A 306 7.95 -21.79 -43.94
C ARG A 306 7.38 -21.33 -45.27
N GLU A 307 6.20 -20.72 -45.26
CA GLU A 307 5.44 -20.35 -46.45
C GLU A 307 5.81 -18.95 -46.99
N GLY A 308 6.48 -18.15 -46.18
CA GLY A 308 6.67 -16.73 -46.43
C GLY A 308 5.38 -15.92 -46.18
N GLY A 309 5.50 -14.60 -46.12
CA GLY A 309 4.37 -13.68 -45.96
C GLY A 309 4.54 -12.72 -44.80
N ASP A 310 3.56 -11.84 -44.64
CA ASP A 310 3.53 -10.83 -43.59
C ASP A 310 2.95 -11.43 -42.30
N LEU A 311 3.81 -11.57 -41.28
CA LEU A 311 3.45 -12.07 -39.96
C LEU A 311 2.42 -11.17 -39.27
N TYR A 312 2.57 -9.85 -39.37
CA TYR A 312 1.64 -8.92 -38.73
C TYR A 312 0.25 -9.00 -39.37
N ALA A 313 0.18 -9.05 -40.70
CA ALA A 313 -1.09 -9.25 -41.39
C ALA A 313 -1.77 -10.59 -41.01
N ALA A 314 -0.99 -11.65 -40.80
CA ALA A 314 -1.50 -12.94 -40.30
C ALA A 314 -2.05 -12.83 -38.87
N LEU A 315 -1.35 -12.12 -37.98
CA LEU A 315 -1.80 -11.83 -36.63
C LEU A 315 -3.06 -10.96 -36.62
N CYS A 316 -3.16 -9.93 -37.46
CA CYS A 316 -4.37 -9.10 -37.59
C CYS A 316 -5.59 -9.92 -38.02
N ARG A 317 -5.44 -10.88 -38.94
CA ARG A 317 -6.52 -11.82 -39.26
C ARG A 317 -6.93 -12.64 -38.04
N ARG A 318 -5.96 -13.15 -37.28
CA ARG A 318 -6.22 -13.89 -36.04
C ARG A 318 -6.90 -13.02 -34.98
N PHE A 319 -6.52 -11.75 -34.83
CA PHE A 319 -7.18 -10.82 -33.91
C PHE A 319 -8.66 -10.64 -34.27
N ARG A 320 -9.00 -10.53 -35.56
CA ARG A 320 -10.38 -10.42 -36.03
C ARG A 320 -11.19 -11.70 -35.84
N GLU A 321 -10.55 -12.86 -35.93
CA GLU A 321 -11.18 -14.14 -35.56
C GLU A 321 -11.49 -14.18 -34.07
N LEU A 322 -10.53 -13.79 -33.23
CA LEU A 322 -10.69 -13.75 -31.79
C LEU A 322 -11.71 -12.70 -31.32
N ASP A 323 -11.83 -11.56 -32.01
CA ASP A 323 -12.90 -10.57 -31.76
C ASP A 323 -14.29 -11.18 -31.91
N ARG A 324 -14.48 -12.04 -32.91
CA ARG A 324 -15.74 -12.78 -33.13
C ARG A 324 -16.03 -13.84 -32.08
N SER A 325 -15.06 -14.23 -31.25
CA SER A 325 -15.24 -15.20 -30.17
C SER A 325 -15.31 -14.52 -28.81
N TYR A 326 -14.47 -13.51 -28.57
CA TYR A 326 -14.33 -12.86 -27.28
C TYR A 326 -15.06 -11.53 -27.16
N ASN A 327 -15.48 -10.87 -28.24
CA ASN A 327 -16.26 -9.61 -28.21
C ASN A 327 -15.65 -8.50 -27.31
N GLY A 328 -14.35 -8.58 -27.04
CA GLY A 328 -13.64 -7.76 -26.06
C GLY A 328 -12.93 -6.58 -26.72
N TYR A 329 -12.90 -5.43 -26.04
CA TYR A 329 -12.31 -4.20 -26.57
C TYR A 329 -10.87 -4.39 -27.09
N LEU A 330 -10.08 -5.28 -26.48
CA LEU A 330 -8.71 -5.57 -26.92
C LEU A 330 -8.65 -6.06 -28.37
N PHE A 331 -9.57 -6.91 -28.82
CA PHE A 331 -9.54 -7.49 -30.17
C PHE A 331 -10.39 -6.74 -31.20
N LYS A 332 -11.22 -5.78 -30.76
CA LYS A 332 -11.98 -4.92 -31.67
C LYS A 332 -11.07 -4.27 -32.71
N PRO A 333 -11.53 -4.09 -33.96
CA PRO A 333 -10.75 -3.41 -34.98
C PRO A 333 -10.26 -2.05 -34.49
N HIS A 334 -8.94 -1.89 -34.43
CA HIS A 334 -8.33 -0.64 -33.99
C HIS A 334 -7.72 0.07 -35.20
N PRO A 335 -8.21 1.27 -35.56
CA PRO A 335 -7.96 1.89 -36.86
C PRO A 335 -6.49 2.28 -37.08
N VAL A 336 -5.75 2.55 -36.00
CA VAL A 336 -4.34 2.92 -36.11
C VAL A 336 -3.45 1.68 -36.07
N SER A 337 -3.63 0.78 -35.10
CA SER A 337 -2.69 -0.34 -34.88
C SER A 337 -2.74 -1.35 -36.03
N GLU A 338 -3.91 -1.72 -36.54
CA GLU A 338 -4.01 -2.71 -37.63
C GLU A 338 -3.59 -2.16 -39.00
N ALA A 339 -3.35 -0.85 -39.10
CA ALA A 339 -2.83 -0.21 -40.31
C ALA A 339 -1.30 0.01 -40.26
N LEU A 340 -0.63 -0.45 -39.18
CA LEU A 340 0.81 -0.29 -39.02
C LEU A 340 1.59 -1.30 -39.87
N ASP A 341 2.72 -0.84 -40.39
CA ASP A 341 3.82 -1.70 -40.83
C ASP A 341 4.66 -2.08 -39.60
N VAL A 342 4.74 -3.37 -39.29
CA VAL A 342 5.45 -3.86 -38.10
C VAL A 342 6.44 -4.94 -38.53
N ASP A 343 7.71 -4.74 -38.16
CA ASP A 343 8.78 -5.70 -38.46
C ASP A 343 8.42 -7.12 -37.99
N GLY A 344 8.36 -8.05 -38.93
CA GLY A 344 8.08 -9.46 -38.65
C GLY A 344 9.14 -10.12 -37.75
N ASN A 345 10.40 -9.67 -37.80
CA ASN A 345 11.45 -10.20 -36.91
C ASN A 345 11.22 -9.75 -35.46
N LEU A 346 10.85 -8.49 -35.25
CA LEU A 346 10.51 -7.95 -33.94
C LEU A 346 9.34 -8.74 -33.31
N LEU A 347 8.30 -9.02 -34.10
CA LEU A 347 7.15 -9.83 -33.68
C LEU A 347 7.56 -11.28 -33.40
N ALA A 348 8.36 -11.88 -34.28
CA ALA A 348 8.82 -13.25 -34.14
C ALA A 348 9.65 -13.44 -32.86
N ASP A 349 10.56 -12.52 -32.56
CA ASP A 349 11.39 -12.56 -31.37
C ASP A 349 10.54 -12.44 -30.10
N PHE A 350 9.61 -11.48 -30.06
CA PHE A 350 8.70 -11.32 -28.93
C PHE A 350 7.80 -12.54 -28.71
N ILE A 351 7.28 -13.14 -29.78
CA ILE A 351 6.45 -14.36 -29.68
C ILE A 351 7.28 -15.52 -29.15
N ARG A 352 8.49 -15.76 -29.65
CA ARG A 352 9.37 -16.84 -29.17
C ARG A 352 9.64 -16.71 -27.68
N THR A 353 9.96 -15.51 -27.19
CA THR A 353 10.27 -15.27 -25.78
C THR A 353 9.05 -15.32 -24.85
N LEU A 354 7.83 -15.45 -25.38
CA LEU A 354 6.62 -15.77 -24.61
C LEU A 354 6.42 -17.28 -24.42
N TYR A 355 7.13 -18.13 -25.16
CA TYR A 355 7.08 -19.59 -25.03
C TYR A 355 8.33 -20.15 -24.34
N PRO A 356 8.19 -21.26 -23.61
CA PRO A 356 9.33 -22.04 -23.17
C PRO A 356 9.98 -22.79 -24.34
N PRO A 357 11.30 -23.05 -24.30
CA PRO A 357 12.24 -22.69 -23.23
C PRO A 357 12.83 -21.27 -23.32
N GLU A 358 12.61 -20.52 -24.41
CA GLU A 358 13.15 -19.17 -24.62
C GLU A 358 12.71 -18.18 -23.54
N GLY A 359 11.44 -18.28 -23.14
CA GLY A 359 10.83 -17.58 -22.02
C GLY A 359 10.45 -18.53 -20.89
N PRO A 360 10.74 -18.20 -19.61
CA PRO A 360 10.34 -19.02 -18.47
C PRO A 360 8.93 -18.73 -17.96
N TRP A 361 8.07 -18.10 -18.76
CA TRP A 361 6.75 -17.63 -18.32
C TRP A 361 5.74 -18.79 -18.34
N ASP A 362 5.11 -19.04 -17.20
CA ASP A 362 3.95 -19.93 -17.09
C ASP A 362 2.72 -19.13 -16.64
N PHE A 363 1.92 -18.66 -17.60
CA PHE A 363 0.78 -17.78 -17.33
C PHE A 363 -0.40 -18.49 -16.64
N SER A 364 -0.34 -19.83 -16.51
CA SER A 364 -1.30 -20.60 -15.71
C SER A 364 -0.99 -20.52 -14.21
N ALA A 365 0.29 -20.30 -13.87
CA ALA A 365 0.79 -20.21 -12.50
C ALA A 365 0.85 -18.76 -12.00
N ILE A 366 0.96 -17.78 -12.90
CA ILE A 366 0.92 -16.35 -12.55
C ILE A 366 -0.50 -15.98 -12.10
N ALA A 367 -0.60 -15.54 -10.84
CA ALA A 367 -1.86 -15.10 -10.26
C ALA A 367 -2.42 -13.85 -10.97
N ASP A 368 -3.75 -13.72 -11.00
CA ASP A 368 -4.45 -12.63 -11.69
C ASP A 368 -4.02 -11.25 -11.21
N ASP A 369 -3.75 -11.13 -9.91
CA ASP A 369 -3.29 -9.88 -9.30
C ASP A 369 -1.88 -9.50 -9.74
N ILE A 370 -0.98 -10.46 -9.98
CA ILE A 370 0.35 -10.20 -10.55
C ILE A 370 0.23 -9.68 -11.98
N LEU A 371 -0.64 -10.25 -12.81
CA LEU A 371 -0.91 -9.71 -14.15
C LEU A 371 -1.46 -8.28 -14.05
N GLY A 372 -2.43 -8.05 -13.16
CA GLY A 372 -2.97 -6.72 -12.86
C GLY A 372 -1.88 -5.72 -12.45
N ILE A 373 -0.95 -6.12 -11.57
CA ILE A 373 0.19 -5.29 -11.12
C ILE A 373 1.12 -4.94 -12.29
N VAL A 374 1.43 -5.92 -13.13
CA VAL A 374 2.33 -5.75 -14.28
C VAL A 374 1.71 -4.74 -15.24
N TYR A 375 0.44 -4.91 -15.62
CA TYR A 375 -0.26 -3.95 -16.47
C TYR A 375 -0.37 -2.58 -15.81
N GLU A 376 -0.70 -2.48 -14.52
CA GLU A 376 -0.86 -1.18 -13.84
C GLU A 376 0.44 -0.37 -13.78
N ARG A 377 1.59 -1.02 -13.54
CA ARG A 377 2.89 -0.35 -13.63
C ARG A 377 3.21 0.04 -15.08
N PHE A 378 2.81 -0.77 -16.05
CA PHE A 378 2.96 -0.48 -17.46
C PHE A 378 2.14 0.75 -17.90
N LEU A 379 0.92 0.90 -17.38
CA LEU A 379 0.06 2.08 -17.55
C LEU A 379 0.66 3.34 -16.95
N GLY A 380 1.56 3.22 -15.98
CA GLY A 380 2.25 4.36 -15.39
C GLY A 380 3.31 5.01 -16.29
N ASN A 381 3.63 4.37 -17.43
CA ASN A 381 4.59 4.85 -18.42
C ASN A 381 3.90 5.19 -19.75
N VAL A 382 4.42 6.22 -20.43
CA VAL A 382 3.97 6.65 -21.77
C VAL A 382 5.14 6.71 -22.75
N VAL A 383 4.84 6.48 -24.02
CA VAL A 383 5.79 6.69 -25.11
C VAL A 383 5.76 8.18 -25.46
N THR A 384 6.90 8.85 -25.40
CA THR A 384 7.07 10.26 -25.78
C THR A 384 7.97 10.38 -27.01
N VAL A 385 7.71 11.38 -27.86
CA VAL A 385 8.54 11.66 -29.02
C VAL A 385 9.09 13.09 -28.94
N LYS A 386 10.42 13.23 -28.89
CA LYS A 386 11.11 14.52 -28.85
C LYS A 386 12.12 14.60 -29.99
N GLY A 387 11.89 15.48 -30.97
CA GLY A 387 12.81 15.65 -32.10
C GLY A 387 13.10 14.34 -32.86
N HIS A 388 12.08 13.49 -33.01
CA HIS A 388 12.13 12.13 -33.58
C HIS A 388 12.82 11.06 -32.72
N HIS A 389 13.26 11.39 -31.52
CA HIS A 389 13.70 10.40 -30.54
C HIS A 389 12.51 9.86 -29.74
N VAL A 390 12.37 8.54 -29.67
CA VAL A 390 11.31 7.86 -28.92
C VAL A 390 11.85 7.41 -27.56
N GLU A 391 11.21 7.91 -26.51
CA GLU A 391 11.50 7.55 -25.12
C GLU A 391 10.27 6.94 -24.45
N VAL A 392 10.51 6.20 -23.37
CA VAL A 392 9.44 5.70 -22.48
C VAL A 392 9.67 6.36 -21.15
N GLU A 393 8.75 7.26 -20.77
CA GLU A 393 8.84 8.09 -19.57
C GLU A 393 7.67 7.77 -18.63
N GLN A 394 7.87 7.93 -17.32
CA GLN A 394 6.76 7.89 -16.38
C GLN A 394 5.82 9.07 -16.62
N LYS A 395 4.52 8.80 -16.58
CA LYS A 395 3.50 9.85 -16.61
C LYS A 395 3.77 10.87 -15.49
N PRO A 396 3.55 12.18 -15.73
CA PRO A 396 3.78 13.22 -14.73
C PRO A 396 3.13 12.88 -13.39
N GLU A 397 1.86 12.52 -13.39
CA GLU A 397 1.06 12.14 -12.22
C GLU A 397 1.69 11.00 -11.41
N VAL A 398 2.23 9.98 -12.07
CA VAL A 398 2.89 8.82 -11.43
C VAL A 398 4.22 9.21 -10.82
N ARG A 399 5.04 9.97 -11.57
CA ARG A 399 6.32 10.48 -11.07
C ARG A 399 6.13 11.35 -9.84
N HIS A 400 5.10 12.21 -9.84
CA HIS A 400 4.77 13.11 -8.74
C HIS A 400 4.13 12.38 -7.54
N ALA A 401 3.38 11.30 -7.77
CA ALA A 401 2.87 10.43 -6.71
C ALA A 401 3.98 9.56 -6.06
N GLY A 402 5.17 9.53 -6.64
CA GLY A 402 6.30 8.73 -6.16
C GLY A 402 6.22 7.26 -6.61
N GLY A 403 5.52 6.97 -7.72
CA GLY A 403 5.35 5.64 -8.30
C GLY A 403 3.90 5.15 -8.32
N VAL A 404 3.69 4.00 -8.96
CA VAL A 404 2.41 3.28 -8.98
C VAL A 404 2.37 2.31 -7.80
N TYR A 405 1.38 2.46 -6.91
CA TYR A 405 1.23 1.64 -5.72
C TYR A 405 0.01 0.73 -5.84
N TYR A 406 0.26 -0.58 -5.97
CA TYR A 406 -0.79 -1.59 -5.94
C TYR A 406 -1.40 -1.75 -4.55
N THR A 407 -2.70 -2.01 -4.49
CA THR A 407 -3.43 -2.26 -3.23
C THR A 407 -3.27 -3.71 -2.80
N PRO A 408 -2.61 -4.01 -1.66
CA PRO A 408 -2.42 -5.39 -1.22
C PRO A 408 -3.73 -6.17 -1.13
N ARG A 409 -3.71 -7.45 -1.52
CA ARG A 409 -4.91 -8.29 -1.60
C ARG A 409 -5.72 -8.31 -0.31
N PHE A 410 -5.07 -8.39 0.84
CA PHE A 410 -5.76 -8.40 2.14
C PHE A 410 -6.56 -7.10 2.40
N VAL A 411 -6.10 -5.95 1.90
CA VAL A 411 -6.83 -4.68 2.00
C VAL A 411 -8.04 -4.72 1.10
N VAL A 412 -7.87 -5.16 -0.15
CA VAL A 412 -8.96 -5.32 -1.12
C VAL A 412 -10.05 -6.22 -0.53
N ASP A 413 -9.70 -7.43 -0.09
CA ASP A 413 -10.63 -8.38 0.51
C ASP A 413 -11.34 -7.83 1.75
N THR A 414 -10.64 -7.02 2.55
CA THR A 414 -11.23 -6.36 3.73
C THR A 414 -12.28 -5.32 3.34
N ILE A 415 -12.01 -4.51 2.31
CA ILE A 415 -13.00 -3.57 1.77
C ILE A 415 -14.20 -4.32 1.19
N ILE A 416 -13.97 -5.37 0.39
CA ILE A 416 -15.06 -6.18 -0.19
C ILE A 416 -15.94 -6.78 0.91
N ARG A 417 -15.34 -7.42 1.94
CA ARG A 417 -16.10 -8.04 3.04
C ARG A 417 -16.90 -7.03 3.85
N ARG A 418 -16.43 -5.78 4.01
CA ARG A 418 -17.13 -4.73 4.78
C ARG A 418 -18.16 -3.92 3.98
N VAL A 419 -18.04 -3.91 2.65
CA VAL A 419 -18.90 -3.10 1.76
C VAL A 419 -19.87 -3.99 0.98
N VAL A 420 -19.34 -4.95 0.22
CA VAL A 420 -20.13 -5.85 -0.62
C VAL A 420 -20.81 -6.94 0.21
N GLY A 421 -20.09 -7.50 1.19
CA GLY A 421 -20.61 -8.55 2.09
C GLY A 421 -21.99 -8.23 2.69
N PRO A 422 -22.16 -7.09 3.39
CA PRO A 422 -23.47 -6.70 3.93
C PRO A 422 -24.57 -6.54 2.89
N MET A 423 -24.23 -6.20 1.65
CA MET A 423 -25.19 -5.96 0.57
C MET A 423 -25.68 -7.25 -0.12
N VAL A 424 -24.96 -8.35 0.03
CA VAL A 424 -25.34 -9.67 -0.52
C VAL A 424 -25.78 -10.66 0.55
N ALA A 425 -25.52 -10.38 1.83
CA ALA A 425 -25.90 -11.25 2.94
C ALA A 425 -27.38 -11.64 2.88
N GLY A 426 -27.65 -12.96 2.90
CA GLY A 426 -28.99 -13.53 2.86
C GLY A 426 -29.70 -13.46 1.49
N LYS A 427 -29.07 -12.92 0.45
CA LYS A 427 -29.66 -12.86 -0.90
C LYS A 427 -29.46 -14.16 -1.67
N THR A 428 -30.49 -14.58 -2.40
CA THR A 428 -30.37 -15.67 -3.39
C THR A 428 -29.53 -15.20 -4.59
N PRO A 429 -28.99 -16.12 -5.43
CA PRO A 429 -28.25 -15.73 -6.62
C PRO A 429 -29.01 -14.71 -7.50
N GLN A 430 -30.32 -14.86 -7.67
CA GLN A 430 -31.13 -13.98 -8.52
C GLN A 430 -31.23 -12.56 -7.91
N GLN A 431 -31.36 -12.47 -6.59
CA GLN A 431 -31.39 -11.18 -5.89
C GLN A 431 -30.01 -10.48 -5.87
N VAL A 432 -28.92 -11.24 -6.00
CA VAL A 432 -27.57 -10.66 -6.11
C VAL A 432 -27.42 -9.84 -7.39
N LEU A 433 -28.08 -10.22 -8.50
CA LEU A 433 -28.05 -9.48 -9.76
C LEU A 433 -28.54 -8.02 -9.64
N ASP A 434 -29.34 -7.71 -8.62
CA ASP A 434 -29.84 -6.37 -8.38
C ASP A 434 -28.80 -5.44 -7.71
N VAL A 435 -27.76 -5.98 -7.09
CA VAL A 435 -26.71 -5.21 -6.40
C VAL A 435 -25.85 -4.46 -7.41
N LYS A 436 -25.63 -3.16 -7.20
CA LYS A 436 -24.78 -2.31 -8.07
C LYS A 436 -23.50 -1.89 -7.36
N ILE A 437 -22.37 -2.31 -7.90
CA ILE A 437 -21.01 -2.08 -7.37
C ILE A 437 -20.25 -1.20 -8.35
N LEU A 438 -19.58 -0.17 -7.84
CA LEU A 438 -18.75 0.76 -8.62
C LEU A 438 -17.32 0.83 -8.07
N ASP A 439 -16.34 0.82 -8.95
CA ASP A 439 -15.00 1.36 -8.71
C ASP A 439 -14.76 2.60 -9.60
N PRO A 440 -14.62 3.82 -9.04
CA PRO A 440 -14.57 5.06 -9.81
C PRO A 440 -13.16 5.44 -10.34
N ALA A 441 -12.14 4.65 -10.00
CA ALA A 441 -10.76 4.78 -10.47
C ALA A 441 -10.14 3.38 -10.51
N CYS A 442 -10.65 2.54 -11.41
CA CYS A 442 -10.51 1.09 -11.29
C CYS A 442 -9.12 0.54 -11.64
N GLY A 443 -8.26 1.30 -12.31
CA GLY A 443 -6.91 0.88 -12.66
C GLY A 443 -6.91 -0.44 -13.43
N SER A 444 -6.20 -1.45 -12.93
CA SER A 444 -6.18 -2.80 -13.52
C SER A 444 -7.42 -3.65 -13.19
N GLY A 445 -8.35 -3.14 -12.37
CA GLY A 445 -9.60 -3.80 -12.03
C GLY A 445 -9.52 -4.70 -10.79
N SER A 446 -8.45 -4.61 -10.00
CA SER A 446 -8.20 -5.48 -8.83
C SER A 446 -9.39 -5.58 -7.86
N PHE A 447 -10.04 -4.47 -7.55
CA PHE A 447 -11.24 -4.42 -6.73
C PHE A 447 -12.47 -5.04 -7.41
N LEU A 448 -12.66 -4.81 -8.71
CA LEU A 448 -13.79 -5.38 -9.45
C LEU A 448 -13.65 -6.90 -9.62
N VAL A 449 -12.43 -7.39 -9.89
CA VAL A 449 -12.13 -8.83 -9.94
C VAL A 449 -12.35 -9.47 -8.57
N ALA A 450 -11.92 -8.82 -7.48
CA ALA A 450 -12.16 -9.29 -6.12
C ALA A 450 -13.65 -9.31 -5.77
N ALA A 451 -14.40 -8.26 -6.13
CA ALA A 451 -15.85 -8.20 -5.95
C ALA A 451 -16.53 -9.31 -6.75
N PHE A 452 -16.13 -9.53 -8.00
CA PHE A 452 -16.70 -10.58 -8.84
C PHE A 452 -16.51 -11.97 -8.22
N GLN A 453 -15.29 -12.30 -7.78
CA GLN A 453 -15.01 -13.55 -7.10
C GLN A 453 -15.88 -13.70 -5.84
N PHE A 454 -16.01 -12.63 -5.05
CA PHE A 454 -16.84 -12.65 -3.85
C PHE A 454 -18.33 -12.92 -4.16
N LEU A 455 -18.87 -12.38 -5.26
CA LEU A 455 -20.23 -12.68 -5.71
C LEU A 455 -20.38 -14.14 -6.14
N ILE A 456 -19.39 -14.69 -6.85
CA ILE A 456 -19.37 -16.11 -7.25
C ILE A 456 -19.36 -17.00 -6.00
N ASP A 457 -18.48 -16.73 -5.04
CA ASP A 457 -18.34 -17.50 -3.82
C ASP A 457 -19.63 -17.47 -3.00
N HIS A 458 -20.25 -16.30 -2.86
CA HIS A 458 -21.54 -16.14 -2.17
C HIS A 458 -22.64 -16.97 -2.84
N CYS A 459 -22.76 -16.90 -4.17
CA CYS A 459 -23.78 -17.64 -4.90
C CYS A 459 -23.57 -19.16 -4.81
N THR A 460 -22.34 -19.62 -4.99
CA THR A 460 -21.96 -21.04 -4.86
C THR A 460 -22.23 -21.56 -3.45
N ALA A 461 -21.86 -20.80 -2.41
CA ALA A 461 -22.13 -21.18 -1.02
C ALA A 461 -23.63 -21.25 -0.73
N THR A 462 -24.41 -20.31 -1.27
CA THR A 462 -25.87 -20.29 -1.11
C THR A 462 -26.53 -21.49 -1.80
N ILE A 463 -26.07 -21.86 -3.00
CA ILE A 463 -26.54 -23.06 -3.72
C ILE A 463 -26.08 -24.36 -3.04
N ALA A 464 -24.90 -24.37 -2.43
CA ALA A 464 -24.45 -25.51 -1.64
C ALA A 464 -25.35 -25.75 -0.41
N ALA A 465 -25.81 -24.68 0.23
CA ALA A 465 -26.76 -24.74 1.35
C ALA A 465 -28.19 -25.11 0.91
N ASP A 466 -28.64 -24.62 -0.26
CA ASP A 466 -29.92 -24.97 -0.87
C ASP A 466 -29.77 -25.27 -2.38
N PRO A 467 -29.56 -26.56 -2.74
CA PRO A 467 -29.43 -26.99 -4.13
C PRO A 467 -30.60 -26.65 -5.05
N SER A 468 -31.78 -26.33 -4.52
CA SER A 468 -32.94 -25.97 -5.34
C SER A 468 -32.71 -24.65 -6.10
N LEU A 469 -31.80 -23.81 -5.60
CA LEU A 469 -31.41 -22.52 -6.18
C LEU A 469 -30.47 -22.67 -7.39
N ALA A 470 -29.98 -23.87 -7.70
CA ALA A 470 -29.16 -24.15 -8.88
C ALA A 470 -29.92 -23.96 -10.21
N SER A 471 -31.25 -23.82 -10.15
CA SER A 471 -32.10 -23.60 -11.33
C SER A 471 -33.13 -22.49 -11.08
N VAL A 472 -33.45 -21.72 -12.13
CA VAL A 472 -34.46 -20.66 -12.11
C VAL A 472 -35.59 -20.94 -13.09
N PRO A 473 -36.79 -20.37 -12.91
CA PRO A 473 -37.83 -20.38 -13.94
C PRO A 473 -37.26 -19.81 -15.24
N ALA A 474 -37.40 -20.55 -16.34
CA ALA A 474 -36.94 -20.05 -17.63
C ALA A 474 -37.89 -18.97 -18.17
N THR A 475 -37.41 -18.11 -19.06
CA THR A 475 -38.26 -17.14 -19.76
C THR A 475 -39.38 -17.84 -20.54
N PRO A 476 -40.55 -17.22 -20.73
CA PRO A 476 -41.69 -17.84 -21.43
C PRO A 476 -41.41 -18.37 -22.85
N LYS A 477 -40.33 -17.90 -23.48
CA LYS A 477 -39.88 -18.31 -24.82
C LYS A 477 -38.87 -19.47 -24.84
N ALA A 478 -38.43 -19.96 -23.66
CA ALA A 478 -37.43 -21.02 -23.58
C ALA A 478 -38.05 -22.41 -23.80
N ARG A 479 -37.31 -23.33 -24.43
CA ARG A 479 -37.73 -24.73 -24.66
C ARG A 479 -37.88 -25.55 -23.37
N SER A 480 -37.16 -25.17 -22.31
CA SER A 480 -37.24 -25.78 -20.97
C SER A 480 -38.03 -24.89 -20.02
N ARG A 481 -38.73 -25.48 -19.03
CA ARG A 481 -39.42 -24.74 -17.96
C ARG A 481 -38.47 -24.14 -16.92
N ARG A 482 -37.21 -24.61 -16.85
CA ARG A 482 -36.18 -24.13 -15.92
C ARG A 482 -34.85 -23.94 -16.64
N LYS A 483 -34.13 -22.86 -16.31
CA LYS A 483 -32.76 -22.57 -16.74
C LYS A 483 -31.81 -22.92 -15.59
N GLU A 484 -30.82 -23.75 -15.84
CA GLU A 484 -29.76 -24.04 -14.86
C GLU A 484 -28.81 -22.85 -14.78
N ILE A 485 -28.45 -22.46 -13.56
CA ILE A 485 -27.51 -21.37 -13.29
C ILE A 485 -26.24 -21.87 -12.60
N ALA A 486 -26.20 -23.15 -12.22
CA ALA A 486 -25.04 -23.81 -11.64
C ALA A 486 -25.08 -25.32 -11.93
N PHE A 487 -23.91 -25.95 -11.94
CA PHE A 487 -23.73 -27.37 -12.16
C PHE A 487 -22.68 -27.92 -11.19
N ARG A 488 -22.55 -29.26 -11.10
CA ARG A 488 -21.48 -29.90 -10.32
C ARG A 488 -20.34 -30.32 -11.24
N ASN A 489 -19.11 -30.03 -10.86
CA ASN A 489 -17.93 -30.49 -11.59
C ASN A 489 -17.65 -31.99 -11.32
N GLY A 490 -16.64 -32.56 -11.97
CA GLY A 490 -16.24 -33.97 -11.81
C GLY A 490 -15.82 -34.36 -10.38
N LYS A 491 -15.56 -33.38 -9.50
CA LYS A 491 -15.26 -33.57 -8.06
C LYS A 491 -16.51 -33.37 -7.17
N GLY A 492 -17.70 -33.21 -7.76
CA GLY A 492 -18.97 -33.02 -7.05
C GLY A 492 -19.20 -31.62 -6.47
N GLN A 493 -18.35 -30.65 -6.77
CA GLN A 493 -18.43 -29.28 -6.25
C GLN A 493 -19.30 -28.41 -7.16
N TRP A 494 -20.08 -27.51 -6.56
CA TRP A 494 -20.89 -26.54 -7.30
C TRP A 494 -20.03 -25.49 -8.02
N GLN A 495 -20.42 -25.19 -9.26
CA GLN A 495 -19.87 -24.12 -10.09
C GLN A 495 -21.01 -23.39 -10.80
N LEU A 496 -20.88 -22.06 -10.95
CA LEU A 496 -21.87 -21.26 -11.68
C LEU A 496 -21.73 -21.48 -13.19
N ALA A 497 -22.86 -21.52 -13.88
CA ALA A 497 -22.92 -21.57 -15.33
C ALA A 497 -22.36 -20.27 -15.95
N PRO A 498 -21.68 -20.34 -17.12
CA PRO A 498 -21.13 -19.17 -17.81
C PRO A 498 -22.12 -18.01 -17.98
N ASP A 499 -23.33 -18.28 -18.44
CA ASP A 499 -24.38 -17.26 -18.61
C ASP A 499 -24.71 -16.50 -17.33
N PHE A 500 -24.67 -17.19 -16.19
CA PHE A 500 -24.98 -16.58 -14.91
C PHE A 500 -23.80 -15.75 -14.40
N LYS A 501 -22.56 -16.21 -14.61
CA LYS A 501 -21.36 -15.40 -14.39
C LYS A 501 -21.38 -14.13 -15.27
N ALA A 502 -21.79 -14.25 -16.53
CA ALA A 502 -21.96 -13.13 -17.45
C ALA A 502 -23.04 -12.14 -16.97
N ALA A 503 -24.16 -12.65 -16.41
CA ALA A 503 -25.19 -11.83 -15.79
C ALA A 503 -24.67 -11.08 -14.55
N LEU A 504 -23.83 -11.71 -13.72
CA LEU A 504 -23.19 -11.04 -12.58
C LEU A 504 -22.27 -9.90 -13.05
N LEU A 505 -21.43 -10.12 -14.06
CA LEU A 505 -20.56 -9.07 -14.61
C LEU A 505 -21.36 -7.87 -15.13
N THR A 506 -22.33 -8.14 -16.00
CA THR A 506 -23.09 -7.09 -16.71
C THR A 506 -24.11 -6.35 -15.85
N ASN A 507 -24.66 -7.00 -14.82
CA ASN A 507 -25.66 -6.36 -13.96
C ASN A 507 -25.06 -5.76 -12.68
N CYS A 508 -23.95 -6.29 -12.16
CA CYS A 508 -23.44 -5.88 -10.85
C CYS A 508 -22.25 -4.94 -10.90
N LEU A 509 -21.30 -5.16 -11.81
CA LEU A 509 -19.99 -4.49 -11.73
C LEU A 509 -19.90 -3.30 -12.68
N HIS A 510 -19.38 -2.19 -12.15
CA HIS A 510 -19.17 -0.96 -12.89
C HIS A 510 -17.80 -0.37 -12.55
N GLY A 511 -17.09 0.14 -13.54
CA GLY A 511 -15.74 0.69 -13.40
C GLY A 511 -15.57 1.96 -14.21
N VAL A 512 -14.82 2.92 -13.67
CA VAL A 512 -14.38 4.11 -14.42
C VAL A 512 -12.88 4.26 -14.23
N ASP A 513 -12.16 4.53 -15.30
CA ASP A 513 -10.78 5.00 -15.22
C ASP A 513 -10.55 6.11 -16.24
N ILE A 514 -9.65 7.05 -15.94
CA ILE A 514 -9.31 8.14 -16.85
C ILE A 514 -8.46 7.66 -18.03
N ASP A 515 -7.78 6.52 -17.89
CA ASP A 515 -6.98 5.90 -18.93
C ASP A 515 -7.76 4.79 -19.65
N GLN A 516 -7.87 4.93 -20.97
CA GLN A 516 -8.52 3.93 -21.82
C GLN A 516 -7.87 2.55 -21.67
N GLN A 517 -6.55 2.48 -21.54
CA GLN A 517 -5.83 1.22 -21.44
C GLN A 517 -6.09 0.52 -20.09
N ALA A 518 -6.30 1.27 -19.01
CA ALA A 518 -6.72 0.72 -17.71
C ALA A 518 -8.09 0.03 -17.81
N VAL A 519 -9.02 0.66 -18.52
CA VAL A 519 -10.34 0.08 -18.83
C VAL A 519 -10.20 -1.24 -19.60
N GLU A 520 -9.31 -1.32 -20.58
CA GLU A 520 -9.07 -2.56 -21.33
C GLU A 520 -8.56 -3.69 -20.45
N VAL A 521 -7.55 -3.40 -19.64
CA VAL A 521 -6.93 -4.36 -18.72
C VAL A 521 -7.97 -4.84 -17.70
N THR A 522 -8.80 -3.94 -17.19
CA THR A 522 -9.90 -4.27 -16.26
C THR A 522 -10.90 -5.23 -16.90
N VAL A 523 -11.41 -4.89 -18.10
CA VAL A 523 -12.35 -5.73 -18.86
C VAL A 523 -11.75 -7.12 -19.08
N MET A 524 -10.46 -7.15 -19.43
CA MET A 524 -9.78 -8.40 -19.69
C MET A 524 -9.62 -9.28 -18.45
N SER A 525 -9.22 -8.68 -17.33
CA SER A 525 -9.07 -9.37 -16.06
C SER A 525 -10.40 -9.98 -15.59
N LEU A 526 -11.52 -9.27 -15.83
CA LEU A 526 -12.86 -9.80 -15.56
C LEU A 526 -13.23 -10.98 -16.47
N TYR A 527 -12.89 -10.94 -17.75
CA TYR A 527 -13.14 -12.07 -18.66
C TYR A 527 -12.30 -13.29 -18.32
N LEU A 528 -11.00 -13.12 -18.02
CA LEU A 528 -10.15 -14.21 -17.56
C LEU A 528 -10.75 -14.86 -16.32
N LYS A 529 -11.17 -14.03 -15.34
CA LYS A 529 -11.82 -14.52 -14.12
C LYS A 529 -13.12 -15.26 -14.39
N MET A 530 -13.92 -14.80 -15.34
CA MET A 530 -15.18 -15.46 -15.71
C MET A 530 -14.95 -16.87 -16.26
N LEU A 531 -13.92 -17.00 -17.10
CA LEU A 531 -13.53 -18.23 -17.79
C LEU A 531 -12.76 -19.21 -16.91
N GLU A 532 -12.43 -18.84 -15.67
CA GLU A 532 -11.82 -19.76 -14.72
C GLU A 532 -12.76 -20.88 -14.29
N GLY A 533 -12.18 -22.07 -14.16
CA GLY A 533 -12.86 -23.32 -13.81
C GLY A 533 -13.10 -24.20 -15.04
N ALA A 534 -12.74 -25.48 -14.96
CA ALA A 534 -12.97 -26.44 -16.03
C ALA A 534 -14.47 -26.56 -16.33
N LEU A 535 -14.90 -26.06 -17.49
CA LEU A 535 -16.24 -26.30 -17.99
C LEU A 535 -16.37 -27.78 -18.37
N PRO A 536 -17.57 -28.38 -18.27
CA PRO A 536 -17.82 -29.68 -18.85
C PRO A 536 -17.38 -29.67 -20.33
N PRO A 537 -16.64 -30.67 -20.84
CA PRO A 537 -16.04 -30.65 -22.19
C PRO A 537 -17.03 -30.29 -23.31
N ASN A 538 -18.27 -30.72 -23.13
CA ASN A 538 -19.37 -30.52 -24.06
C ASN A 538 -19.83 -29.05 -24.07
N TRP A 539 -19.87 -28.41 -22.90
CA TRP A 539 -20.27 -27.01 -22.72
C TRP A 539 -19.18 -26.05 -23.14
N GLN A 540 -17.90 -26.40 -22.96
CA GLN A 540 -16.81 -25.49 -23.34
C GLN A 540 -16.76 -25.27 -24.85
N ARG A 541 -16.87 -26.34 -25.66
CA ARG A 541 -17.01 -26.21 -27.12
C ARG A 541 -18.32 -25.56 -27.49
N GLU A 542 -19.45 -26.08 -27.00
CA GLU A 542 -20.77 -25.60 -27.41
C GLU A 542 -21.03 -24.13 -27.02
N TRP A 543 -20.47 -23.64 -25.91
CA TRP A 543 -20.61 -22.24 -25.50
C TRP A 543 -19.62 -21.31 -26.23
N LEU A 544 -18.33 -21.67 -26.35
CA LEU A 544 -17.36 -20.85 -27.09
C LEU A 544 -17.62 -20.80 -28.61
N GLU A 545 -18.24 -21.85 -29.16
CA GLU A 545 -18.61 -21.93 -30.58
C GLU A 545 -19.94 -21.21 -30.90
N ASN A 546 -20.84 -21.04 -29.92
CA ASN A 546 -22.20 -20.51 -30.15
C ASN A 546 -22.56 -19.22 -29.39
N GLU A 547 -21.83 -18.84 -28.33
CA GLU A 547 -22.11 -17.64 -27.53
C GLU A 547 -20.89 -16.72 -27.38
N LEU A 548 -21.11 -15.42 -27.51
CA LEU A 548 -20.08 -14.39 -27.33
C LEU A 548 -19.91 -14.07 -25.84
N LEU A 549 -18.69 -13.67 -25.42
CA LEU A 549 -18.52 -13.03 -24.10
C LEU A 549 -19.43 -11.80 -23.98
N PRO A 550 -19.93 -11.51 -22.76
CA PRO A 550 -20.85 -10.40 -22.57
C PRO A 550 -20.17 -9.05 -22.87
N PRO A 551 -20.85 -8.13 -23.58
CA PRO A 551 -20.33 -6.79 -23.80
C PRO A 551 -20.21 -6.02 -22.49
N LEU A 552 -18.98 -5.59 -22.13
CA LEU A 552 -18.71 -4.80 -20.92
C LEU A 552 -18.48 -3.31 -21.19
N ASP A 553 -18.68 -2.87 -22.43
CA ASP A 553 -18.57 -1.46 -22.84
C ASP A 553 -19.53 -0.51 -22.12
N ASN A 554 -20.58 -1.04 -21.46
CA ASN A 554 -21.50 -0.25 -20.64
C ASN A 554 -21.25 -0.37 -19.13
N ASN A 555 -20.28 -1.19 -18.75
CA ASN A 555 -19.95 -1.50 -17.36
C ASN A 555 -18.63 -0.85 -16.96
N VAL A 556 -17.59 -0.96 -17.80
CA VAL A 556 -16.28 -0.36 -17.55
C VAL A 556 -16.04 0.71 -18.62
N GLN A 557 -15.88 1.96 -18.19
CA GLN A 557 -15.89 3.13 -19.07
C GLN A 557 -14.67 4.03 -18.86
N CYS A 558 -14.23 4.68 -19.93
CA CYS A 558 -13.12 5.64 -19.89
C CYS A 558 -13.63 7.06 -19.63
N GLY A 559 -13.02 7.75 -18.67
CA GLY A 559 -13.30 9.15 -18.36
C GLY A 559 -12.87 9.57 -16.96
N ASN A 560 -12.80 10.88 -16.75
CA ASN A 560 -12.52 11.53 -15.49
C ASN A 560 -13.78 11.54 -14.64
N SER A 561 -13.87 10.58 -13.72
CA SER A 561 -15.00 10.39 -12.81
C SER A 561 -15.32 11.62 -11.93
N LEU A 562 -14.36 12.55 -11.77
CA LEU A 562 -14.53 13.81 -11.04
C LEU A 562 -15.06 14.97 -11.89
N ILE A 563 -15.15 14.83 -13.21
CA ILE A 563 -15.60 15.92 -14.10
C ILE A 563 -16.81 15.44 -14.88
N ASP A 564 -17.99 15.78 -14.38
CA ASP A 564 -19.23 15.60 -15.12
C ASP A 564 -19.32 16.59 -16.27
N SER A 565 -19.72 16.12 -17.44
CA SER A 565 -19.79 16.95 -18.65
C SER A 565 -20.73 18.16 -18.48
N ALA A 566 -21.89 17.99 -17.85
CA ALA A 566 -22.84 19.08 -17.65
C ALA A 566 -22.34 20.11 -16.62
N ASP A 567 -21.71 19.65 -15.54
CA ASP A 567 -21.12 20.55 -14.54
C ASP A 567 -19.94 21.34 -15.14
N PHE A 568 -19.12 20.71 -15.97
CA PHE A 568 -18.00 21.37 -16.62
C PHE A 568 -18.45 22.39 -17.66
N ASP A 569 -19.48 22.09 -18.45
CA ASP A 569 -20.07 23.05 -19.39
C ASP A 569 -20.64 24.27 -18.64
N ARG A 570 -21.31 24.05 -17.51
CA ARG A 570 -21.78 25.14 -16.62
C ARG A 570 -20.61 25.98 -16.09
N TYR A 571 -19.57 25.33 -15.57
CA TYR A 571 -18.35 26.01 -15.11
C TYR A 571 -17.73 26.87 -16.21
N VAL A 572 -17.62 26.34 -17.43
CA VAL A 572 -17.04 27.05 -18.58
C VAL A 572 -17.84 28.31 -18.90
N VAL A 573 -19.16 28.20 -18.98
CA VAL A 573 -20.04 29.35 -19.26
C VAL A 573 -19.92 30.41 -18.17
N GLU A 574 -19.96 30.01 -16.90
CA GLU A 574 -19.87 30.95 -15.76
C GLU A 574 -18.51 31.63 -15.64
N LYS A 575 -17.40 30.91 -15.89
CA LYS A 575 -16.05 31.46 -15.72
C LYS A 575 -15.52 32.21 -16.93
N TYR A 576 -15.85 31.77 -18.13
CA TYR A 576 -15.23 32.27 -19.37
C TYR A 576 -16.23 32.95 -20.31
N GLY A 577 -17.53 32.99 -19.97
CA GLY A 577 -18.54 33.73 -20.73
C GLY A 577 -18.88 33.14 -22.10
N GLY A 578 -18.55 31.86 -22.36
CA GLY A 578 -18.80 31.20 -23.64
C GLY A 578 -17.84 30.04 -23.95
N LEU A 579 -17.55 29.83 -25.24
CA LEU A 579 -16.70 28.73 -25.73
C LEU A 579 -15.30 28.78 -25.09
N PHE A 580 -14.99 27.79 -24.27
CA PHE A 580 -13.63 27.54 -23.79
C PHE A 580 -12.81 26.89 -24.91
N PRO A 581 -11.68 27.47 -25.35
CA PRO A 581 -10.86 26.89 -26.39
C PRO A 581 -10.19 25.62 -25.84
N MET A 582 -10.82 24.47 -26.06
CA MET A 582 -10.20 23.17 -25.83
C MET A 582 -9.54 22.72 -27.13
N ASP A 583 -8.21 22.88 -27.21
CA ASP A 583 -7.39 22.12 -28.14
C ASP A 583 -7.45 20.61 -27.83
N GLU A 584 -6.90 19.78 -28.73
CA GLU A 584 -6.98 18.32 -28.59
C GLU A 584 -6.26 17.80 -27.34
N ASP A 585 -5.13 18.40 -26.95
CA ASP A 585 -4.40 18.04 -25.73
C ASP A 585 -5.21 18.32 -24.46
N LEU A 586 -5.88 19.47 -24.38
CA LEU A 586 -6.77 19.82 -23.28
C LEU A 586 -7.97 18.87 -23.20
N ARG A 587 -8.59 18.52 -24.33
CA ARG A 587 -9.71 17.56 -24.36
C ARG A 587 -9.27 16.18 -23.88
N PHE A 588 -8.14 15.70 -24.42
CA PHE A 588 -7.57 14.42 -24.08
C PHE A 588 -7.21 14.33 -22.59
N ARG A 589 -6.60 15.39 -22.05
CA ARG A 589 -6.16 15.42 -20.64
C ARG A 589 -7.31 15.54 -19.64
N ILE A 590 -8.30 16.39 -19.92
CA ILE A 590 -9.45 16.56 -19.02
C ILE A 590 -10.35 15.32 -19.05
N ASN A 591 -10.51 14.71 -20.23
CA ASN A 591 -11.26 13.47 -20.47
C ASN A 591 -12.59 13.39 -19.71
N ARG A 592 -13.53 14.30 -19.93
CA ARG A 592 -14.77 14.41 -19.13
C ARG A 592 -15.60 13.12 -19.17
N PHE A 593 -16.25 12.79 -18.05
CA PHE A 593 -17.19 11.67 -17.96
C PHE A 593 -18.64 12.18 -17.96
N ASP A 594 -19.57 11.45 -18.58
CA ASP A 594 -21.01 11.80 -18.54
C ASP A 594 -21.76 10.74 -17.73
N TRP A 595 -21.99 11.01 -16.45
CA TRP A 595 -22.64 10.05 -15.55
C TRP A 595 -24.06 9.69 -15.97
N THR A 596 -24.74 10.59 -16.68
CA THR A 596 -26.15 10.45 -17.08
C THR A 596 -26.34 9.85 -18.47
N SER A 597 -25.28 9.74 -19.27
CA SER A 597 -25.34 9.07 -20.56
C SER A 597 -25.65 7.58 -20.41
N ARG A 598 -26.63 7.07 -21.16
CA ARG A 598 -26.94 5.62 -21.23
C ARG A 598 -25.93 4.80 -22.03
N THR A 599 -25.06 5.46 -22.80
CA THR A 599 -24.10 4.82 -23.75
C THR A 599 -22.65 5.13 -23.43
N ARG A 600 -22.35 6.31 -22.86
CA ARG A 600 -21.00 6.75 -22.49
C ARG A 600 -20.85 6.97 -20.98
N GLY A 601 -21.73 6.35 -20.20
CA GLY A 601 -21.78 6.46 -18.75
C GLY A 601 -22.77 5.49 -18.14
N PHE A 602 -23.33 5.85 -16.98
CA PHE A 602 -24.21 4.98 -16.20
C PHE A 602 -25.63 5.52 -16.08
N GLY A 603 -26.13 6.19 -17.12
CA GLY A 603 -27.50 6.72 -17.19
C GLY A 603 -28.56 5.67 -16.89
N ARG A 604 -28.32 4.40 -17.27
CA ARG A 604 -29.20 3.25 -16.96
C ARG A 604 -29.40 2.99 -15.46
N LEU A 605 -28.61 3.65 -14.61
CA LEU A 605 -28.71 3.59 -13.15
C LEU A 605 -29.03 4.96 -12.53
N LEU A 606 -28.65 6.05 -13.20
CA LEU A 606 -28.57 7.40 -12.62
C LEU A 606 -29.49 8.43 -13.28
N ASP A 607 -29.96 8.21 -14.52
CA ASP A 607 -30.88 9.15 -15.16
C ASP A 607 -32.28 9.10 -14.55
N ALA A 608 -33.05 10.16 -14.76
CA ALA A 608 -34.35 10.33 -14.11
C ALA A 608 -35.32 9.16 -14.38
N GLN A 609 -35.33 8.65 -15.62
CA GLN A 609 -36.19 7.53 -16.00
C GLN A 609 -35.73 6.21 -15.33
N ALA A 610 -34.44 5.92 -15.33
CA ALA A 610 -33.89 4.73 -14.68
C ALA A 610 -34.11 4.74 -13.17
N VAL A 611 -34.02 5.92 -12.54
CA VAL A 611 -34.31 6.10 -11.12
C VAL A 611 -35.78 5.83 -10.82
N GLU A 612 -36.70 6.30 -11.68
CA GLU A 612 -38.14 6.03 -11.56
C GLU A 612 -38.44 4.53 -11.71
N GLU A 613 -37.88 3.88 -12.74
CA GLU A 613 -38.05 2.44 -13.00
C GLU A 613 -37.52 1.56 -11.86
N ARG A 614 -36.37 1.92 -11.28
CA ARG A 614 -35.74 1.17 -10.18
C ARG A 614 -36.32 1.51 -8.79
N GLY A 615 -37.06 2.62 -8.67
CA GLY A 615 -37.49 3.20 -7.40
C GLY A 615 -36.33 3.65 -6.49
N ARG A 616 -35.09 3.68 -7.01
CA ARG A 616 -33.88 4.01 -6.25
C ARG A 616 -32.78 4.51 -7.19
N SER A 617 -32.03 5.51 -6.74
CA SER A 617 -30.88 6.09 -7.45
C SER A 617 -29.56 5.63 -6.85
N GLY A 618 -28.51 5.62 -7.65
CA GLY A 618 -27.13 5.39 -7.20
C GLY A 618 -26.70 3.93 -7.12
N PHE A 619 -25.50 3.76 -6.58
CA PHE A 619 -24.82 2.47 -6.38
C PHE A 619 -24.98 1.97 -4.94
N ASP A 620 -25.11 0.66 -4.77
CA ASP A 620 -25.23 -0.01 -3.47
C ASP A 620 -23.86 -0.14 -2.79
N CYS A 621 -22.82 -0.33 -3.59
CA CYS A 621 -21.43 -0.45 -3.13
C CYS A 621 -20.55 0.45 -3.98
N ILE A 622 -19.68 1.23 -3.34
CA ILE A 622 -18.55 1.86 -4.01
C ILE A 622 -17.27 1.40 -3.30
N ILE A 623 -16.30 0.91 -4.06
CA ILE A 623 -15.06 0.32 -3.56
C ILE A 623 -13.88 0.91 -4.33
N GLY A 624 -12.68 0.90 -3.75
CA GLY A 624 -11.47 1.27 -4.51
C GLY A 624 -10.34 1.86 -3.69
N ASN A 625 -9.30 2.28 -4.41
CA ASN A 625 -8.16 3.04 -3.91
C ASN A 625 -8.00 4.33 -4.74
N PRO A 626 -8.58 5.47 -4.32
CA PRO A 626 -8.51 6.70 -5.09
C PRO A 626 -7.07 7.26 -5.15
N PRO A 627 -6.71 8.05 -6.18
CA PRO A 627 -5.34 8.56 -6.35
C PRO A 627 -4.89 9.54 -5.24
N TYR A 628 -3.59 9.53 -4.90
CA TYR A 628 -3.00 10.35 -3.82
C TYR A 628 -2.11 11.48 -4.38
N VAL A 629 -2.73 12.52 -4.93
CA VAL A 629 -2.03 13.66 -5.54
C VAL A 629 -2.42 14.98 -4.87
N ARG A 630 -1.42 15.71 -4.38
CA ARG A 630 -1.62 17.04 -3.77
C ARG A 630 -1.95 18.05 -4.84
N VAL A 631 -2.87 18.96 -4.55
CA VAL A 631 -3.27 20.01 -5.51
C VAL A 631 -2.09 20.86 -6.00
N GLN A 632 -1.04 21.08 -5.19
CA GLN A 632 0.15 21.83 -5.66
C GLN A 632 0.91 21.10 -6.76
N GLU A 633 0.95 19.77 -6.71
CA GLU A 633 1.58 18.95 -7.75
C GLU A 633 0.65 18.81 -8.95
N LEU A 634 -0.65 18.58 -8.70
CA LEU A 634 -1.68 18.52 -9.74
C LEU A 634 -1.73 19.83 -10.55
N ASN A 635 -1.67 20.99 -9.90
CA ASN A 635 -1.76 22.29 -10.55
C ASN A 635 -0.56 22.62 -11.46
N LYS A 636 0.56 21.88 -11.37
CA LYS A 636 1.71 22.05 -12.29
C LYS A 636 1.39 21.59 -13.70
N TRP A 637 0.51 20.61 -13.86
CA TRP A 637 0.19 19.98 -15.14
C TRP A 637 -1.31 19.95 -15.46
N ALA A 638 -2.19 20.14 -14.46
CA ALA A 638 -3.64 20.20 -14.59
C ALA A 638 -4.31 21.37 -13.83
N PRO A 639 -3.98 22.63 -14.17
CA PRO A 639 -4.53 23.79 -13.47
C PRO A 639 -6.03 24.00 -13.71
N GLN A 640 -6.57 23.67 -14.89
CA GLN A 640 -7.99 23.85 -15.21
C GLN A 640 -8.89 22.94 -14.36
N GLU A 641 -8.50 21.68 -14.20
CA GLU A 641 -9.16 20.71 -13.35
C GLU A 641 -9.08 21.14 -11.89
N CYS A 642 -7.93 21.63 -11.44
CA CYS A 642 -7.79 22.17 -10.08
C CYS A 642 -8.78 23.30 -9.79
N GLU A 643 -9.01 24.20 -10.75
CA GLU A 643 -9.97 25.30 -10.64
C GLU A 643 -11.42 24.80 -10.71
N PHE A 644 -11.72 23.85 -11.60
CA PHE A 644 -13.03 23.20 -11.65
C PHE A 644 -13.35 22.50 -10.32
N TYR A 645 -12.40 21.76 -9.75
CA TYR A 645 -12.61 21.05 -8.49
C TYR A 645 -12.91 22.02 -7.33
N LYS A 646 -12.20 23.16 -7.26
CA LYS A 646 -12.48 24.21 -6.26
C LYS A 646 -13.86 24.81 -6.41
N TRP A 647 -14.35 24.94 -7.63
CA TRP A 647 -15.68 25.48 -7.93
C TRP A 647 -16.79 24.45 -7.63
N ASN A 648 -16.59 23.18 -7.98
CA ASN A 648 -17.64 22.16 -7.90
C ASN A 648 -17.77 21.49 -6.52
N TYR A 649 -16.66 21.32 -5.78
CA TYR A 649 -16.62 20.47 -4.58
C TYR A 649 -16.40 21.28 -3.29
N ARG A 650 -17.27 21.02 -2.29
CA ARG A 650 -17.18 21.67 -0.97
C ARG A 650 -15.87 21.34 -0.28
N SER A 651 -15.38 20.12 -0.47
CA SER A 651 -14.14 19.63 0.12
C SER A 651 -12.88 20.30 -0.47
N ALA A 652 -12.96 20.82 -1.69
CA ALA A 652 -11.87 21.52 -2.38
C ALA A 652 -11.95 23.05 -2.29
N ALA A 653 -13.08 23.62 -1.85
CA ALA A 653 -13.37 25.06 -1.90
C ALA A 653 -12.32 25.97 -1.21
N ARG A 654 -11.54 25.46 -0.25
CA ARG A 654 -10.45 26.22 0.41
C ARG A 654 -9.13 26.23 -0.35
N GLY A 655 -9.08 25.65 -1.55
CA GLY A 655 -7.97 25.71 -2.47
C GLY A 655 -6.82 24.74 -2.22
N ASN A 656 -6.65 24.22 -0.99
CA ASN A 656 -5.65 23.19 -0.68
C ASN A 656 -6.33 21.87 -0.32
N TYR A 657 -6.01 20.79 -1.05
CA TYR A 657 -6.56 19.43 -0.87
C TYR A 657 -5.65 18.38 -1.53
N ASP A 658 -5.86 17.11 -1.19
CA ASP A 658 -5.40 15.96 -1.97
C ASP A 658 -6.57 15.43 -2.81
N ILE A 659 -6.32 14.91 -4.01
CA ILE A 659 -7.41 14.55 -4.95
C ILE A 659 -8.37 13.47 -4.41
N TYR A 660 -7.91 12.52 -3.57
CA TYR A 660 -8.79 11.51 -2.94
C TYR A 660 -9.92 12.13 -2.10
N VAL A 661 -9.73 13.36 -1.61
CA VAL A 661 -10.75 14.11 -0.87
C VAL A 661 -11.95 14.41 -1.76
N VAL A 662 -11.68 14.81 -3.00
CA VAL A 662 -12.69 15.13 -4.01
C VAL A 662 -13.40 13.86 -4.50
N PHE A 663 -12.66 12.77 -4.70
CA PHE A 663 -13.23 11.43 -4.96
C PHE A 663 -14.23 11.01 -3.89
N THR A 664 -13.88 11.17 -2.61
CA THR A 664 -14.76 10.77 -1.52
C THR A 664 -16.08 11.53 -1.55
N GLU A 665 -16.05 12.85 -1.77
CA GLU A 665 -17.27 13.66 -1.89
C GLU A 665 -18.10 13.26 -3.12
N LYS A 666 -17.47 13.07 -4.29
CA LYS A 666 -18.15 12.61 -5.50
C LYS A 666 -18.83 11.25 -5.27
N CYS A 667 -18.13 10.28 -4.69
CA CYS A 667 -18.68 8.95 -4.45
C CYS A 667 -19.83 8.94 -3.44
N LEU A 668 -19.76 9.78 -2.39
CA LEU A 668 -20.91 9.97 -1.50
C LEU A 668 -22.16 10.45 -2.25
N SER A 669 -22.02 11.31 -3.27
CA SER A 669 -23.15 11.76 -4.11
C SER A 669 -23.73 10.64 -5.00
N LEU A 670 -22.92 9.64 -5.35
CA LEU A 670 -23.29 8.53 -6.23
C LEU A 670 -23.87 7.31 -5.46
N LEU A 671 -23.77 7.30 -4.13
CA LEU A 671 -24.34 6.23 -3.31
C LEU A 671 -25.87 6.29 -3.27
N SER A 672 -26.48 5.11 -3.29
CA SER A 672 -27.88 4.93 -2.90
C SER A 672 -28.08 5.27 -1.41
N SER A 673 -29.35 5.42 -0.99
CA SER A 673 -29.70 5.79 0.39
C SER A 673 -29.08 4.89 1.45
N ASP A 674 -29.01 3.59 1.19
CA ASP A 674 -28.48 2.57 2.10
C ASP A 674 -27.10 2.07 1.67
N GLY A 675 -26.51 2.70 0.65
CA GLY A 675 -25.25 2.29 0.06
C GLY A 675 -24.06 2.43 1.01
N LEU A 676 -23.01 1.66 0.70
CA LEU A 676 -21.73 1.67 1.40
C LEU A 676 -20.60 2.05 0.47
N LEU A 677 -19.72 2.92 0.95
CA LEU A 677 -18.46 3.29 0.29
C LEU A 677 -17.30 2.79 1.14
N GLY A 678 -16.36 2.05 0.56
CA GLY A 678 -15.12 1.64 1.21
C GLY A 678 -13.90 2.03 0.41
N PHE A 679 -13.07 2.91 0.97
CA PHE A 679 -11.80 3.31 0.39
C PHE A 679 -10.64 3.06 1.34
N ILE A 680 -9.47 2.75 0.78
CA ILE A 680 -8.20 2.94 1.48
C ILE A 680 -7.68 4.35 1.16
N MET A 681 -7.42 5.15 2.20
CA MET A 681 -6.98 6.54 2.05
C MET A 681 -5.96 6.95 3.12
N PRO A 682 -5.13 7.98 2.87
CA PRO A 682 -4.25 8.53 3.88
C PRO A 682 -5.03 9.07 5.07
N HIS A 683 -4.70 8.64 6.30
CA HIS A 683 -5.44 9.11 7.49
C HIS A 683 -5.14 10.58 7.88
N LYS A 684 -4.21 11.24 7.17
CA LYS A 684 -3.75 12.60 7.45
C LYS A 684 -4.87 13.65 7.36
N PHE A 685 -5.90 13.40 6.54
CA PHE A 685 -7.05 14.32 6.45
C PHE A 685 -7.85 14.40 7.76
N TRP A 686 -7.69 13.46 8.70
CA TRP A 686 -8.34 13.52 10.01
C TRP A 686 -7.91 14.74 10.80
N GLN A 687 -6.67 15.20 10.60
CA GLN A 687 -6.04 16.23 11.42
C GLN A 687 -5.67 17.48 10.60
N ALA A 688 -5.25 17.31 9.35
CA ALA A 688 -4.72 18.41 8.54
C ALA A 688 -5.80 19.41 8.11
N ARG A 689 -5.40 20.69 7.94
CA ARG A 689 -6.31 21.77 7.52
C ARG A 689 -6.94 21.53 6.15
N TYR A 690 -6.23 20.90 5.22
CA TYR A 690 -6.76 20.58 3.88
C TYR A 690 -7.94 19.59 3.94
N GLY A 691 -8.02 18.76 4.99
CA GLY A 691 -9.10 17.79 5.17
C GLY A 691 -10.38 18.36 5.77
N GLU A 692 -10.39 19.64 6.18
CA GLU A 692 -11.52 20.26 6.89
C GLU A 692 -12.82 20.22 6.10
N GLY A 693 -12.74 20.49 4.79
CA GLY A 693 -13.92 20.42 3.91
C GLY A 693 -14.51 19.02 3.83
N LEU A 694 -13.66 17.99 3.70
CA LEU A 694 -14.11 16.59 3.70
C LEU A 694 -14.71 16.17 5.04
N ARG A 695 -14.03 16.50 6.15
CA ARG A 695 -14.52 16.19 7.50
C ARG A 695 -15.90 16.79 7.71
N LYS A 696 -16.13 18.02 7.24
CA LYS A 696 -17.44 18.66 7.25
C LYS A 696 -18.48 17.90 6.44
N VAL A 697 -18.16 17.51 5.20
CA VAL A 697 -19.08 16.72 4.36
C VAL A 697 -19.47 15.41 5.04
N ILE A 698 -18.49 14.69 5.61
CA ILE A 698 -18.74 13.41 6.29
C ILE A 698 -19.53 13.60 7.59
N ALA A 699 -19.21 14.61 8.39
CA ALA A 699 -19.87 14.86 9.67
C ALA A 699 -21.30 15.42 9.49
N ASP A 700 -21.52 16.35 8.55
CA ASP A 700 -22.84 16.93 8.27
C ASP A 700 -23.86 15.82 7.92
N GLY A 701 -23.43 14.77 7.21
CA GLY A 701 -24.25 13.61 6.88
C GLY A 701 -24.09 12.39 7.80
N LYS A 702 -23.25 12.48 8.85
CA LYS A 702 -22.87 11.36 9.74
C LYS A 702 -22.48 10.09 8.98
N HIS A 703 -21.73 10.27 7.89
CA HIS A 703 -21.47 9.18 6.95
C HIS A 703 -20.46 8.15 7.46
N LEU A 704 -19.64 8.46 8.47
CA LEU A 704 -18.62 7.52 8.95
C LEU A 704 -19.21 6.34 9.70
N LYS A 705 -19.03 5.12 9.18
CA LYS A 705 -19.56 3.87 9.75
C LYS A 705 -18.48 3.02 10.42
N ALA A 706 -17.33 2.82 9.77
CA ALA A 706 -16.24 2.03 10.32
C ALA A 706 -14.86 2.49 9.82
N VAL A 707 -13.82 2.19 10.59
CA VAL A 707 -12.42 2.48 10.26
C VAL A 707 -11.54 1.31 10.66
N ILE A 708 -10.61 0.90 9.79
CA ILE A 708 -9.43 0.12 10.15
C ILE A 708 -8.21 1.04 9.98
N ASP A 709 -7.65 1.48 11.09
CA ASP A 709 -6.45 2.31 11.15
C ASP A 709 -5.21 1.42 11.18
N PHE A 710 -4.35 1.53 10.16
CA PHE A 710 -3.06 0.85 10.17
C PHE A 710 -1.98 1.63 10.92
N GLY A 711 -2.34 2.77 11.53
CA GLY A 711 -1.43 3.54 12.38
C GLY A 711 -0.17 3.96 11.64
N ASP A 712 0.99 3.60 12.18
CA ASP A 712 2.31 3.85 11.61
C ASP A 712 2.84 2.67 10.76
N GLN A 713 2.03 1.64 10.54
CA GLN A 713 2.41 0.48 9.75
C GLN A 713 2.38 0.82 8.26
N GLN A 714 3.42 0.42 7.53
CA GLN A 714 3.50 0.64 6.08
C GLN A 714 2.78 -0.48 5.33
N VAL A 715 1.55 -0.21 4.90
CA VAL A 715 0.72 -1.14 4.13
C VAL A 715 1.23 -1.27 2.69
N PHE A 716 1.65 -0.16 2.08
CA PHE A 716 2.16 -0.12 0.72
C PHE A 716 3.69 -0.21 0.72
N LYS A 717 4.26 -1.14 -0.05
CA LYS A 717 5.72 -1.21 -0.21
C LYS A 717 6.24 0.07 -0.88
N GLY A 718 7.28 0.66 -0.30
CA GLY A 718 7.94 1.86 -0.83
C GLY A 718 7.15 3.15 -0.57
N GLY A 719 5.90 3.04 -0.12
CA GLY A 719 5.12 4.18 0.34
C GLY A 719 5.67 4.72 1.65
N THR A 720 5.52 6.02 1.85
CA THR A 720 5.79 6.69 3.14
C THR A 720 4.51 7.15 3.82
N THR A 721 3.35 6.86 3.22
CA THR A 721 2.06 7.42 3.62
C THR A 721 1.32 6.42 4.51
N TYR A 722 0.91 6.89 5.68
CA TYR A 722 0.07 6.14 6.60
C TYR A 722 -1.39 6.17 6.16
N THR A 723 -2.00 5.00 6.05
CA THR A 723 -3.34 4.82 5.47
C THR A 723 -4.28 4.12 6.45
N ALA A 724 -5.57 4.23 6.16
CA ALA A 724 -6.63 3.53 6.85
C ALA A 724 -7.70 3.12 5.82
N VAL A 725 -8.43 2.04 6.11
CA VAL A 725 -9.68 1.73 5.40
C VAL A 725 -10.82 2.50 6.06
N HIS A 726 -11.54 3.30 5.30
CA HIS A 726 -12.72 4.04 5.73
C HIS A 726 -13.96 3.44 5.09
N VAL A 727 -14.96 3.09 5.91
CA VAL A 727 -16.29 2.68 5.43
C VAL A 727 -17.27 3.80 5.76
N LEU A 728 -17.89 4.34 4.71
CA LEU A 728 -18.87 5.41 4.76
C LEU A 728 -20.26 4.88 4.34
N SER A 729 -21.35 5.49 4.83
CA SER A 729 -22.73 5.12 4.48
C SER A 729 -23.63 6.35 4.41
N ARG A 730 -24.62 6.32 3.53
CA ARG A 730 -25.71 7.32 3.50
C ARG A 730 -26.91 6.97 4.37
N ALA A 731 -26.96 5.75 4.92
CA ALA A 731 -28.03 5.33 5.82
C ALA A 731 -28.06 6.21 7.07
N ALA A 732 -29.20 6.27 7.76
CA ALA A 732 -29.39 7.11 8.95
C ALA A 732 -28.19 7.00 9.92
N GLY A 733 -27.57 8.15 10.21
CA GLY A 733 -26.24 8.22 10.81
C GLY A 733 -26.13 7.58 12.20
N ALA A 734 -25.25 6.58 12.34
CA ALA A 734 -24.94 5.97 13.62
C ALA A 734 -24.22 6.98 14.54
N SER A 735 -24.56 6.97 15.84
CA SER A 735 -23.89 7.80 16.86
C SER A 735 -22.46 7.36 17.17
N SER A 736 -22.08 6.15 16.75
CA SER A 736 -20.76 5.56 16.98
C SER A 736 -20.16 4.99 15.69
N VAL A 737 -18.83 4.90 15.67
CA VAL A 737 -18.02 4.35 14.59
C VAL A 737 -17.40 3.05 15.08
N ASP A 738 -17.46 2.00 14.26
CA ASP A 738 -16.70 0.77 14.52
C ASP A 738 -15.23 1.00 14.19
N TYR A 739 -14.39 1.18 15.21
CA TYR A 739 -12.99 1.51 15.04
C TYR A 739 -12.12 0.31 15.40
N ALA A 740 -11.22 -0.07 14.50
CA ALA A 740 -10.14 -1.01 14.77
C ALA A 740 -8.79 -0.37 14.43
N LYS A 741 -7.78 -0.62 15.25
CA LYS A 741 -6.40 -0.18 15.02
C LYS A 741 -5.48 -1.38 15.00
N ILE A 742 -4.68 -1.49 13.94
CA ILE A 742 -3.57 -2.43 13.85
C ILE A 742 -2.35 -1.72 14.44
N ILE A 743 -1.89 -2.18 15.59
CA ILE A 743 -0.71 -1.65 16.29
C ILE A 743 0.55 -2.27 15.71
N GLU A 744 0.49 -3.57 15.42
CA GLU A 744 1.56 -4.33 14.77
C GLU A 744 0.93 -5.13 13.64
N LEU A 745 1.31 -4.83 12.40
CA LEU A 745 0.83 -5.55 11.23
C LEU A 745 1.69 -6.80 11.07
N ASP A 746 1.15 -8.00 11.30
CA ASP A 746 1.85 -9.28 11.11
C ASP A 746 1.31 -10.00 9.86
N ASP A 747 0.15 -10.62 9.99
CA ASP A 747 -0.68 -11.20 8.95
C ASP A 747 -1.93 -10.35 8.78
N GLY A 748 -1.82 -9.34 7.91
CA GLY A 748 -2.92 -8.44 7.62
C GLY A 748 -4.20 -9.17 7.15
N ARG A 749 -4.08 -10.34 6.51
CA ARG A 749 -5.23 -11.13 6.06
C ARG A 749 -5.95 -11.72 7.26
N THR A 750 -5.24 -12.46 8.11
CA THR A 750 -5.82 -13.09 9.31
C THR A 750 -6.29 -12.05 10.31
N GLN A 751 -5.50 -11.01 10.58
CA GLN A 751 -5.88 -9.93 11.49
C GLN A 751 -7.16 -9.24 11.05
N CYS A 752 -7.26 -8.81 9.79
CA CYS A 752 -8.48 -8.19 9.29
C CYS A 752 -9.65 -9.18 9.24
N ALA A 753 -9.41 -10.46 8.96
CA ALA A 753 -10.44 -11.49 8.99
C ALA A 753 -11.02 -11.71 10.39
N ASP A 754 -10.16 -11.83 11.39
CA ASP A 754 -10.56 -11.97 12.79
C ASP A 754 -11.30 -10.74 13.29
N LEU A 755 -10.84 -9.54 12.94
CA LEU A 755 -11.55 -8.30 13.26
C LEU A 755 -12.96 -8.29 12.66
N ASP A 756 -13.14 -8.72 11.42
CA ASP A 756 -14.46 -8.78 10.79
C ASP A 756 -15.36 -9.85 11.44
N ALA A 757 -14.77 -10.97 11.84
CA ALA A 757 -15.47 -12.04 12.56
C ALA A 757 -15.81 -11.68 14.02
N GLY A 758 -15.42 -10.50 14.52
CA GLY A 758 -15.63 -10.11 15.91
C GLY A 758 -14.67 -10.78 16.90
N LYS A 759 -13.63 -11.44 16.41
CA LYS A 759 -12.59 -12.09 17.21
C LYS A 759 -11.51 -11.09 17.61
N ARG A 760 -10.72 -11.46 18.61
CA ARG A 760 -9.53 -10.71 19.01
C ARG A 760 -8.39 -11.05 18.07
N ALA A 761 -7.95 -10.10 17.25
CA ALA A 761 -6.75 -10.24 16.43
C ALA A 761 -5.50 -9.85 17.23
N SER A 762 -4.39 -10.58 17.03
CA SER A 762 -3.07 -10.23 17.59
C SER A 762 -2.66 -8.81 17.16
N GLY A 763 -1.93 -8.09 18.02
CA GLY A 763 -1.39 -6.77 17.67
C GLY A 763 -2.45 -5.72 17.30
N SER A 764 -3.70 -5.87 17.75
CA SER A 764 -4.80 -4.97 17.38
C SER A 764 -5.69 -4.56 18.55
N GLU A 765 -6.40 -3.44 18.37
CA GLU A 765 -7.44 -2.95 19.27
C GLU A 765 -8.72 -2.68 18.48
N ARG A 766 -9.89 -2.98 19.07
CA ARG A 766 -11.19 -2.64 18.49
C ARG A 766 -12.12 -2.09 19.55
N PHE A 767 -12.79 -0.98 19.24
CA PHE A 767 -13.75 -0.35 20.13
C PHE A 767 -14.79 0.48 19.34
N LYS A 768 -15.88 0.86 20.02
CA LYS A 768 -16.83 1.84 19.48
C LYS A 768 -16.34 3.25 19.81
N ALA A 769 -15.98 4.01 18.78
CA ALA A 769 -15.59 5.41 18.91
C ALA A 769 -16.82 6.32 18.76
N ARG A 770 -16.76 7.52 19.34
CA ARG A 770 -17.75 8.58 19.07
C ARG A 770 -17.66 8.98 17.59
N ASN A 771 -18.79 9.12 16.91
CA ASN A 771 -18.79 9.64 15.55
C ASN A 771 -18.31 11.09 15.55
N PRO A 772 -17.34 11.48 14.72
CA PRO A 772 -16.87 12.86 14.68
C PRO A 772 -17.99 13.85 14.35
N ASP A 773 -17.97 14.99 15.02
CA ASP A 773 -18.93 16.07 14.82
C ASP A 773 -18.24 17.32 14.26
N GLY A 774 -18.86 17.92 13.24
CA GLY A 774 -18.36 19.09 12.52
C GLY A 774 -17.04 18.90 11.75
N ALA A 775 -16.39 20.04 11.45
CA ALA A 775 -15.19 20.12 10.61
C ALA A 775 -13.87 20.00 11.39
N GLY A 776 -13.95 19.87 12.72
CA GLY A 776 -12.80 19.79 13.61
C GLY A 776 -11.95 18.53 13.37
N PRO A 777 -10.73 18.48 13.92
CA PRO A 777 -9.88 17.29 13.81
C PRO A 777 -10.54 16.06 14.46
N TRP A 778 -10.35 14.88 13.86
CA TRP A 778 -10.93 13.63 14.34
C TRP A 778 -9.99 12.89 15.28
N VAL A 779 -10.50 12.49 16.44
CA VAL A 779 -9.77 11.69 17.43
C VAL A 779 -10.60 10.47 17.76
N PHE A 780 -10.11 9.29 17.38
CA PHE A 780 -10.77 8.02 17.67
C PHE A 780 -10.23 7.45 18.98
N CYS A 781 -11.11 7.31 19.96
CA CYS A 781 -10.77 6.76 21.27
C CYS A 781 -11.98 6.02 21.88
N ASN A 782 -11.70 5.14 22.83
CA ASN A 782 -12.74 4.44 23.58
C ASN A 782 -13.47 5.39 24.54
N ALA A 783 -14.59 4.93 25.12
CA ALA A 783 -15.44 5.77 25.97
C ALA A 783 -14.71 6.32 27.23
N THR A 784 -13.77 5.57 27.80
CA THR A 784 -12.99 6.00 28.98
C THR A 784 -12.07 7.16 28.62
N VAL A 785 -11.29 7.00 27.55
CA VAL A 785 -10.38 8.05 27.07
C VAL A 785 -11.17 9.26 26.58
N ALA A 786 -12.31 9.07 25.91
CA ALA A 786 -13.17 10.17 25.46
C ALA A 786 -13.69 11.01 26.64
N LYS A 787 -14.19 10.37 27.70
CA LYS A 787 -14.63 11.07 28.92
C LYS A 787 -13.49 11.85 29.57
N TRP A 788 -12.30 11.27 29.62
CA TRP A 788 -11.12 11.94 30.17
C TRP A 788 -10.70 13.15 29.32
N LEU A 789 -10.68 13.02 27.99
CA LEU A 789 -10.40 14.14 27.08
C LEU A 789 -11.44 15.26 27.20
N ASP A 790 -12.72 14.91 27.32
CA ASP A 790 -13.81 15.87 27.53
C ASP A 790 -13.63 16.61 28.87
N ALA A 791 -13.27 15.90 29.95
CA ALA A 791 -13.00 16.49 31.26
C ALA A 791 -11.80 17.46 31.23
N VAL A 792 -10.70 17.07 30.58
CA VAL A 792 -9.51 17.93 30.44
C VAL A 792 -9.80 19.17 29.56
N ARG A 793 -10.73 19.08 28.60
CA ARG A 793 -11.16 20.21 27.76
C ARG A 793 -12.19 21.12 28.43
N ALA A 794 -12.99 20.59 29.35
CA ALA A 794 -14.16 21.27 29.90
C ALA A 794 -13.79 22.66 30.45
N GLU A 795 -14.49 23.68 29.96
CA GLU A 795 -14.35 25.09 30.41
C GLU A 795 -12.97 25.73 30.16
N GLN A 796 -12.10 25.09 29.36
CA GLN A 796 -10.75 25.60 29.07
C GLN A 796 -10.63 26.18 27.66
N LYS A 797 -9.76 27.19 27.49
CA LYS A 797 -9.45 27.75 26.19
C LYS A 797 -8.30 26.97 25.53
N PRO A 798 -8.38 26.62 24.24
CA PRO A 798 -7.26 26.04 23.51
C PRO A 798 -6.06 27.00 23.48
N LEU A 799 -4.84 26.47 23.51
CA LEU A 799 -3.60 27.25 23.41
C LEU A 799 -3.60 28.13 22.15
N GLY A 800 -4.21 27.67 21.05
CA GLY A 800 -4.34 28.44 19.82
C GLY A 800 -5.15 29.74 19.95
N GLU A 801 -6.03 29.85 20.94
CA GLU A 801 -6.84 31.05 21.21
C GLU A 801 -6.18 32.02 22.18
N ILE A 802 -5.29 31.53 23.05
CA ILE A 802 -4.61 32.35 24.07
C ILE A 802 -3.16 32.71 23.70
N ALA A 803 -2.52 31.97 22.81
CA ALA A 803 -1.17 32.26 22.37
C ALA A 803 -1.20 33.41 21.36
N GLN A 804 -0.43 34.47 21.62
CA GLN A 804 -0.16 35.50 20.62
C GLN A 804 0.45 34.87 19.36
N LYS A 805 1.35 33.88 19.55
CA LYS A 805 1.91 33.12 18.44
C LYS A 805 2.38 31.73 18.85
N ILE A 806 2.04 30.75 18.01
CA ILE A 806 2.71 29.45 17.93
C ILE A 806 3.47 29.45 16.60
N ALA A 807 4.76 29.70 16.68
CA ALA A 807 5.63 29.95 15.53
C ALA A 807 6.53 28.76 15.24
N GLN A 808 6.61 28.39 13.97
CA GLN A 808 7.69 27.53 13.49
C GLN A 808 9.01 28.32 13.52
N GLY A 809 10.11 27.62 13.79
CA GLY A 809 11.46 28.18 13.72
C GLY A 809 11.87 28.68 12.33
N LEU A 810 13.12 29.11 12.21
CA LEU A 810 13.67 29.64 10.96
C LEU A 810 13.77 28.56 9.87
N VAL A 811 13.33 28.92 8.66
CA VAL A 811 13.50 28.13 7.43
C VAL A 811 14.27 28.99 6.45
N THR A 812 15.57 28.70 6.30
CA THR A 812 16.49 29.56 5.55
C THR A 812 16.55 29.20 4.06
N SER A 813 16.11 27.98 3.72
CA SER A 813 16.27 27.33 2.42
C SER A 813 17.74 27.20 1.96
N CYS A 814 18.71 27.37 2.87
CA CYS A 814 20.15 27.18 2.64
C CYS A 814 20.90 27.08 3.97
N ASP A 815 20.56 26.06 4.76
CA ASP A 815 21.04 25.89 6.13
C ASP A 815 22.58 25.84 6.21
N GLU A 816 23.25 25.29 5.21
CA GLU A 816 24.72 25.24 5.08
C GLU A 816 25.42 26.62 5.04
N VAL A 817 24.73 27.67 4.61
CA VAL A 817 25.25 29.04 4.59
C VAL A 817 24.89 29.79 5.87
N TYR A 818 23.65 29.66 6.34
CA TYR A 818 23.16 30.49 7.45
C TYR A 818 23.40 29.86 8.82
N PHE A 819 23.46 28.54 8.94
CA PHE A 819 23.74 27.86 10.19
C PHE A 819 25.24 27.59 10.30
N LEU A 820 25.83 28.10 11.38
CA LEU A 820 27.27 28.13 11.60
C LEU A 820 27.59 27.41 12.91
N ASN A 821 28.80 26.85 13.02
CA ASN A 821 29.31 26.28 14.27
C ASN A 821 30.32 27.25 14.90
N ARG A 822 30.06 27.69 16.13
CA ARG A 822 30.85 28.68 16.87
C ARG A 822 32.01 28.02 17.60
N HIS A 823 33.21 28.51 17.35
CA HIS A 823 34.44 28.16 18.05
C HIS A 823 35.06 29.43 18.63
N GLY A 824 34.67 29.80 19.85
CA GLY A 824 35.12 31.03 20.50
C GLY A 824 34.60 32.30 19.80
N LYS A 825 35.49 33.01 19.08
CA LYS A 825 35.13 34.20 18.27
C LYS A 825 34.90 33.88 16.79
N LEU A 826 35.16 32.65 16.39
CA LEU A 826 35.13 32.22 15.01
C LEU A 826 33.90 31.34 14.71
N TYR A 827 33.51 31.29 13.44
CA TYR A 827 32.32 30.57 12.96
C TYR A 827 32.67 29.71 11.75
N HIS A 828 32.52 28.39 11.88
CA HIS A 828 32.66 27.44 10.78
C HIS A 828 31.39 27.44 9.92
N SER A 829 31.57 27.50 8.59
CA SER A 829 30.52 27.41 7.56
C SER A 829 30.63 26.09 6.78
N ASP A 830 29.58 25.28 6.82
CA ASP A 830 29.52 23.99 6.10
C ASP A 830 29.52 24.22 4.57
N ALA A 831 28.97 25.34 4.08
CA ALA A 831 28.94 25.68 2.66
C ALA A 831 30.33 25.91 2.02
N THR A 832 31.30 26.34 2.83
CA THR A 832 32.65 26.68 2.34
C THR A 832 33.75 25.85 3.00
N ASP A 833 33.39 25.01 3.96
CA ASP A 833 34.31 24.22 4.81
C ASP A 833 35.44 25.08 5.41
N ARG A 834 35.08 26.30 5.85
CA ARG A 834 36.03 27.30 6.35
C ARG A 834 35.47 28.03 7.55
N THR A 835 36.39 28.60 8.32
CA THR A 835 36.10 29.36 9.52
C THR A 835 36.26 30.86 9.27
N TYR A 836 35.29 31.64 9.74
CA TYR A 836 35.22 33.09 9.54
C TYR A 836 35.11 33.82 10.87
N GLU A 837 35.70 35.00 10.95
CA GLU A 837 35.31 36.00 11.95
C GLU A 837 34.11 36.78 11.43
N LEU A 838 33.06 36.91 12.24
CA LEU A 838 31.81 37.57 11.88
C LEU A 838 31.37 38.50 13.01
N GLU A 839 30.66 39.57 12.65
CA GLU A 839 30.13 40.51 13.63
C GLU A 839 29.04 39.87 14.50
N ARG A 840 29.27 39.80 15.81
CA ARG A 840 28.35 39.16 16.78
C ARG A 840 26.94 39.76 16.78
N ALA A 841 26.77 40.99 16.33
CA ALA A 841 25.48 41.68 16.30
C ALA A 841 24.52 41.14 15.22
N VAL A 842 25.03 40.43 14.20
CA VAL A 842 24.23 39.83 13.12
C VAL A 842 24.22 38.29 13.18
N VAL A 843 24.84 37.71 14.22
CA VAL A 843 24.96 36.26 14.41
C VAL A 843 24.43 35.88 15.79
N HIS A 844 23.36 35.07 15.82
CA HIS A 844 22.64 34.75 17.06
C HIS A 844 22.77 33.27 17.44
N PRO A 845 22.74 32.92 18.74
CA PRO A 845 22.69 31.52 19.19
C PRO A 845 21.52 30.76 18.58
N LEU A 846 21.77 29.55 18.09
CA LEU A 846 20.78 28.73 17.39
C LEU A 846 20.54 27.39 18.10
N LEU A 847 19.28 27.04 18.32
CA LEU A 847 18.86 25.74 18.85
C LEU A 847 18.28 24.87 17.74
N LYS A 848 18.66 23.59 17.74
CA LYS A 848 18.10 22.55 16.87
C LYS A 848 17.17 21.69 17.73
N GLY A 849 15.96 21.39 17.26
CA GLY A 849 14.87 20.81 18.05
C GLY A 849 15.30 19.61 18.90
N SER A 850 15.42 18.42 18.31
CA SER A 850 15.71 17.17 19.03
C SER A 850 17.06 17.12 19.75
N VAL A 851 17.98 18.04 19.43
CA VAL A 851 19.35 18.08 19.98
C VAL A 851 19.40 19.00 21.20
N HIS A 852 19.00 20.25 21.05
CA HIS A 852 19.20 21.29 22.06
C HIS A 852 17.94 21.61 22.86
N VAL A 853 16.74 21.41 22.30
CA VAL A 853 15.48 21.67 23.02
C VAL A 853 15.14 20.44 23.87
N LYS A 854 15.37 20.56 25.19
CA LYS A 854 15.13 19.51 26.19
C LYS A 854 14.27 20.05 27.32
N ARG A 855 13.56 19.15 28.00
CA ARG A 855 12.66 19.48 29.11
C ARG A 855 13.28 20.52 30.08
N TRP A 856 12.51 21.57 30.37
CA TRP A 856 12.80 22.70 31.24
C TRP A 856 13.82 23.71 30.71
N LEU A 857 15.02 23.27 30.33
CA LEU A 857 16.12 24.13 29.88
C LEU A 857 16.79 23.60 28.60
N PRO A 858 17.17 24.50 27.66
CA PRO A 858 17.94 24.10 26.49
C PRO A 858 19.32 23.59 26.88
N VAL A 859 19.83 22.59 26.15
CA VAL A 859 21.23 22.14 26.26
C VAL A 859 22.12 23.15 25.53
N ALA A 860 23.36 23.32 26.02
CA ALA A 860 24.33 24.20 25.39
C ALA A 860 24.48 23.88 23.89
N SER A 861 24.50 24.93 23.08
CA SER A 861 24.63 24.85 21.63
C SER A 861 25.77 25.74 21.19
N ASP A 862 26.69 25.15 20.43
CA ASP A 862 27.69 25.91 19.68
C ASP A 862 27.17 26.36 18.32
N ARG A 863 25.91 26.06 17.98
CA ARG A 863 25.33 26.54 16.72
C ARG A 863 24.95 28.02 16.83
N ALA A 864 25.14 28.70 15.72
CA ALA A 864 24.71 30.07 15.52
C ALA A 864 24.00 30.21 14.16
N VAL A 865 23.24 31.29 14.01
CA VAL A 865 22.58 31.66 12.76
C VAL A 865 22.97 33.07 12.36
N LEU A 866 23.40 33.24 11.10
CA LEU A 866 23.55 34.55 10.49
C LEU A 866 22.16 35.09 10.14
N PHE A 867 21.77 36.21 10.75
CA PHE A 867 20.41 36.72 10.74
C PHE A 867 20.34 38.10 10.04
N PRO A 868 20.02 38.14 8.73
CA PRO A 868 20.16 39.35 7.91
C PRO A 868 19.00 40.37 8.06
N TYR A 869 18.44 40.50 9.26
CA TYR A 869 17.21 41.27 9.49
C TYR A 869 17.36 42.28 10.63
N GLU A 870 16.65 43.41 10.50
CA GLU A 870 16.53 44.41 11.56
C GLU A 870 15.06 44.70 11.88
N LYS A 871 14.82 45.12 13.12
CA LYS A 871 13.50 45.55 13.60
C LYS A 871 13.24 46.99 13.16
N HIS A 872 12.05 47.25 12.63
CA HIS A 872 11.57 48.56 12.21
C HIS A 872 10.14 48.82 12.73
N ARG A 873 9.61 50.05 12.56
CA ARG A 873 8.26 50.43 13.04
C ARG A 873 7.11 49.53 12.52
N GLY A 874 7.29 48.84 11.40
CA GLY A 874 6.30 47.95 10.79
C GLY A 874 6.58 46.45 10.92
N GLY A 875 7.56 46.04 11.72
CA GLY A 875 7.96 44.62 11.86
C GLY A 875 9.44 44.40 11.57
N TRP A 876 9.77 43.26 10.96
CA TRP A 876 11.14 42.91 10.58
C TRP A 876 11.32 43.06 9.07
N ARG A 877 12.47 43.59 8.66
CA ARG A 877 12.85 43.71 7.24
C ARG A 877 14.29 43.28 7.06
N THR A 878 14.62 42.85 5.83
CA THR A 878 16.01 42.59 5.46
C THR A 878 16.81 43.89 5.61
N ILE A 879 18.04 43.79 6.14
CA ILE A 879 18.95 44.93 6.24
C ILE A 879 19.39 45.29 4.81
N PRO A 880 19.15 46.51 4.30
CA PRO A 880 19.56 46.91 2.94
C PRO A 880 21.06 46.73 2.67
N GLU A 881 21.46 46.43 1.42
CA GLU A 881 22.85 46.09 1.06
C GLU A 881 23.86 47.16 1.51
N ASP A 882 23.59 48.43 1.23
CA ASP A 882 24.43 49.58 1.60
C ASP A 882 24.69 49.63 3.11
N LYS A 883 23.62 49.43 3.90
CA LYS A 883 23.69 49.39 5.36
C LYS A 883 24.33 48.12 5.89
N PHE A 884 24.09 46.99 5.24
CA PHE A 884 24.66 45.71 5.63
C PHE A 884 26.18 45.75 5.45
N GLN A 885 26.64 46.15 4.26
CA GLN A 885 28.05 46.31 3.95
C GLN A 885 28.75 47.30 4.88
N ALA A 886 28.11 48.44 5.19
CA ALA A 886 28.69 49.44 6.07
C ALA A 886 28.78 48.99 7.54
N ARG A 887 27.76 48.27 8.05
CA ARG A 887 27.69 47.89 9.48
C ARG A 887 28.32 46.53 9.78
N TYR A 888 28.29 45.61 8.83
CA TYR A 888 28.72 44.22 8.99
C TYR A 888 29.58 43.77 7.78
N PRO A 889 30.72 44.44 7.52
CA PRO A 889 31.56 44.15 6.35
C PRO A 889 32.07 42.72 6.27
N LEU A 890 32.33 42.04 7.41
CA LEU A 890 32.80 40.65 7.44
C LEU A 890 31.69 39.68 7.05
N ALA A 891 30.50 39.82 7.65
CA ALA A 891 29.32 39.05 7.27
C ALA A 891 28.91 39.29 5.81
N TRP A 892 29.03 40.52 5.32
CA TRP A 892 28.77 40.85 3.91
C TRP A 892 29.74 40.15 2.97
N ALA A 893 31.03 40.19 3.26
CA ALA A 893 32.05 39.47 2.48
C ALA A 893 31.83 37.95 2.47
N TYR A 894 31.34 37.38 3.58
CA TYR A 894 30.95 35.97 3.66
C TYR A 894 29.73 35.65 2.78
N LEU A 895 28.70 36.49 2.79
CA LEU A 895 27.52 36.30 1.93
C LEU A 895 27.88 36.38 0.44
N LEU A 896 28.74 37.33 0.05
CA LEU A 896 29.21 37.46 -1.34
C LEU A 896 29.95 36.22 -1.84
N LYS A 897 30.74 35.56 -0.98
CA LYS A 897 31.40 34.28 -1.33
C LYS A 897 30.41 33.15 -1.60
N ASN A 898 29.19 33.25 -1.07
CA ASN A 898 28.12 32.25 -1.24
C ASN A 898 27.03 32.72 -2.21
N ARG A 899 27.24 33.81 -2.95
CA ARG A 899 26.22 34.49 -3.76
C ARG A 899 25.54 33.57 -4.78
N GLU A 900 26.32 32.86 -5.59
CA GLU A 900 25.80 31.96 -6.62
C GLU A 900 24.85 30.89 -6.03
N ARG A 901 25.21 30.34 -4.87
CA ARG A 901 24.38 29.37 -4.14
C ARG A 901 23.11 30.00 -3.57
N LEU A 902 23.19 31.25 -3.10
CA LEU A 902 22.04 31.98 -2.57
C LEU A 902 21.07 32.44 -3.67
N GLU A 903 21.57 32.80 -4.85
CA GLU A 903 20.78 33.24 -6.01
C GLU A 903 20.08 32.07 -6.72
N SER A 904 20.70 30.88 -6.74
CA SER A 904 20.14 29.67 -7.37
C SER A 904 18.93 29.05 -6.62
N ARG A 905 18.64 29.49 -5.39
CA ARG A 905 17.51 28.99 -4.59
C ARG A 905 16.17 29.24 -5.28
N GLU A 906 15.23 28.32 -5.05
CA GLU A 906 13.89 28.32 -5.68
C GLU A 906 13.93 28.31 -7.22
N SER A 907 14.83 27.52 -7.80
CA SER A 907 15.06 27.45 -9.26
C SER A 907 15.46 28.80 -9.87
N GLY A 908 16.34 29.53 -9.17
CA GLY A 908 16.87 30.83 -9.63
C GLY A 908 16.00 32.05 -9.33
N LYS A 909 14.85 31.90 -8.66
CA LYS A 909 13.96 33.04 -8.34
C LYS A 909 14.63 34.10 -7.46
N MET A 910 15.62 33.73 -6.66
CA MET A 910 16.31 34.68 -5.78
C MET A 910 17.29 35.60 -6.54
N ALA A 911 17.75 35.21 -7.73
CA ALA A 911 18.69 36.00 -8.53
C ALA A 911 18.13 37.37 -8.97
N ALA A 912 16.82 37.46 -9.17
CA ALA A 912 16.15 38.69 -9.61
C ALA A 912 15.78 39.65 -8.44
N ARG A 913 16.10 39.29 -7.19
CA ARG A 913 15.76 40.07 -6.00
C ARG A 913 16.94 40.94 -5.56
N GLU A 914 16.66 42.18 -5.19
CA GLU A 914 17.64 43.09 -4.56
C GLU A 914 18.12 42.55 -3.19
N ASP A 915 17.34 41.70 -2.55
CA ASP A 915 17.66 41.05 -1.27
C ASP A 915 17.94 39.55 -1.43
N TRP A 916 18.74 39.18 -2.44
CA TRP A 916 19.15 37.80 -2.74
C TRP A 916 19.72 37.02 -1.54
N TYR A 917 20.27 37.71 -0.54
CA TYR A 917 20.81 37.16 0.72
C TYR A 917 19.77 37.00 1.84
N ALA A 918 18.50 37.36 1.61
CA ALA A 918 17.42 37.09 2.56
C ALA A 918 17.04 35.60 2.57
N TYR A 919 16.38 35.15 3.63
CA TYR A 919 15.62 33.89 3.61
C TYR A 919 14.51 33.98 2.57
N VAL A 920 14.23 32.87 1.90
CA VAL A 920 13.19 32.79 0.86
C VAL A 920 11.82 33.17 1.44
N TYR A 921 11.49 32.67 2.64
CA TYR A 921 10.24 32.93 3.34
C TYR A 921 10.50 33.47 4.76
N PRO A 922 10.68 34.79 4.95
CA PRO A 922 11.02 35.39 6.24
C PRO A 922 9.82 35.43 7.20
N LYS A 923 9.41 34.26 7.70
CA LYS A 923 8.25 34.09 8.61
C LYS A 923 8.71 33.99 10.07
N ASN A 924 7.90 34.53 10.98
CA ASN A 924 8.05 34.43 12.44
C ASN A 924 9.34 35.04 13.03
N LEU A 925 9.95 36.00 12.34
CA LEU A 925 11.21 36.63 12.77
C LEU A 925 11.09 37.27 14.16
N GLU A 926 9.92 37.81 14.49
CA GLU A 926 9.62 38.44 15.78
C GLU A 926 9.67 37.51 16.99
N VAL A 927 9.59 36.20 16.79
CA VAL A 927 9.65 35.22 17.89
C VAL A 927 11.10 34.90 18.28
N MET A 928 12.06 35.05 17.37
CA MET A 928 13.43 34.56 17.61
C MET A 928 14.12 35.27 18.78
N GLY A 929 13.88 36.58 18.95
CA GLY A 929 14.44 37.40 20.02
C GLY A 929 13.48 37.71 21.18
N SER A 930 12.33 37.03 21.26
CA SER A 930 11.34 37.26 22.34
C SER A 930 11.37 36.14 23.39
N PRO A 931 10.98 36.43 24.64
CA PRO A 931 10.68 35.39 25.62
C PRO A 931 9.66 34.38 25.07
N LYS A 932 9.91 33.09 25.25
CA LYS A 932 9.12 32.02 24.63
C LYS A 932 9.31 30.66 25.30
N VAL A 933 8.31 29.80 25.17
CA VAL A 933 8.44 28.35 25.43
C VAL A 933 8.75 27.64 24.11
N LEU A 934 9.78 26.81 24.08
CA LEU A 934 10.21 26.05 22.91
C LEU A 934 9.86 24.58 23.06
N VAL A 935 9.56 23.92 21.94
CA VAL A 935 9.35 22.47 21.86
C VAL A 935 9.93 21.93 20.55
N PRO A 936 10.59 20.75 20.54
CA PRO A 936 10.97 20.09 19.30
C PRO A 936 9.73 19.72 18.48
N ALA A 937 9.84 19.67 17.15
CA ALA A 937 8.71 19.32 16.28
C ALA A 937 8.27 17.85 16.42
N ILE A 938 9.18 16.97 16.86
CA ILE A 938 8.93 15.55 17.07
C ILE A 938 9.64 15.12 18.37
N ALA A 939 8.92 14.48 19.28
CA ALA A 939 9.44 13.97 20.54
C ALA A 939 8.65 12.73 21.02
N ARG A 940 9.26 11.92 21.90
CA ARG A 940 8.57 10.78 22.55
C ARG A 940 7.64 11.20 23.69
N SER A 941 7.89 12.37 24.26
CA SER A 941 7.14 12.99 25.34
C SER A 941 7.39 14.50 25.33
N GLY A 942 6.67 15.25 26.17
CA GLY A 942 6.79 16.70 26.29
C GLY A 942 8.23 17.11 26.62
N GLN A 943 8.88 17.83 25.70
CA GLN A 943 10.24 18.35 25.85
C GLN A 943 10.22 19.89 25.82
N TYR A 944 9.32 20.50 26.57
CA TYR A 944 9.15 21.95 26.56
C TYR A 944 10.25 22.62 27.39
N CYS A 945 10.89 23.65 26.84
CA CYS A 945 11.91 24.43 27.53
C CYS A 945 11.57 25.92 27.54
N LEU A 946 11.97 26.64 28.58
CA LEU A 946 11.70 28.06 28.70
C LEU A 946 12.92 28.90 28.31
N ASP A 947 12.76 29.75 27.30
CA ASP A 947 13.68 30.86 26.98
C ASP A 947 13.07 32.15 27.54
N ALA A 948 13.28 32.39 28.83
CA ALA A 948 12.68 33.52 29.55
C ALA A 948 13.22 34.89 29.09
N LYS A 949 14.39 34.93 28.45
CA LYS A 949 15.08 36.17 28.04
C LYS A 949 15.02 36.43 26.53
N GLY A 950 14.60 35.45 25.73
CA GLY A 950 14.62 35.57 24.28
C GLY A 950 16.01 35.46 23.66
N GLU A 951 16.92 34.72 24.30
CA GLU A 951 18.33 34.63 23.89
C GLU A 951 18.54 33.77 22.64
N PHE A 952 17.62 32.83 22.35
CA PHE A 952 17.84 31.79 21.36
C PHE A 952 16.96 31.89 20.12
N HIS A 953 17.60 31.81 18.96
CA HIS A 953 16.94 31.50 17.69
C HIS A 953 16.82 29.97 17.57
N PHE A 954 15.91 29.48 16.73
CA PHE A 954 15.70 28.03 16.59
C PHE A 954 15.30 27.62 15.17
N VAL A 955 15.63 26.38 14.81
CA VAL A 955 15.40 25.81 13.48
C VAL A 955 13.92 25.44 13.29
N GLY A 956 13.35 25.74 12.12
CA GLY A 956 11.96 25.48 11.78
C GLY A 956 11.70 24.22 10.97
N SER A 957 12.63 23.82 10.11
CA SER A 957 12.49 22.66 9.21
C SER A 957 13.57 21.61 9.43
N GLY A 958 13.21 20.33 9.28
CA GLY A 958 14.14 19.22 9.27
C GLY A 958 13.41 17.90 9.52
N GLY A 959 13.28 17.07 8.48
CA GLY A 959 12.92 15.66 8.66
C GLY A 959 13.90 15.00 9.64
N GLY A 960 13.41 14.08 10.49
CA GLY A 960 14.25 13.41 11.49
C GLY A 960 14.51 14.20 12.79
N GLY A 961 13.70 15.22 13.11
CA GLY A 961 13.70 15.88 14.44
C GLY A 961 14.47 17.20 14.55
N GLY A 962 14.96 17.78 13.44
CA GLY A 962 15.78 19.00 13.47
C GLY A 962 15.03 20.31 13.80
N GLY A 963 13.72 20.40 13.53
CA GLY A 963 12.92 21.62 13.71
C GLY A 963 12.20 21.71 15.07
N GLY A 964 11.62 22.88 15.37
CA GLY A 964 10.84 23.13 16.57
C GLY A 964 9.84 24.29 16.44
N TYR A 965 9.07 24.50 17.52
CA TYR A 965 8.08 25.57 17.65
C TYR A 965 8.35 26.42 18.88
N GLY A 966 8.09 27.72 18.76
CA GLY A 966 8.10 28.69 19.84
C GLY A 966 6.70 29.20 20.14
N ILE A 967 6.35 29.24 21.42
CA ILE A 967 5.05 29.68 21.94
C ILE A 967 5.25 30.98 22.71
N VAL A 968 4.55 32.03 22.28
CA VAL A 968 4.55 33.35 22.88
C VAL A 968 3.12 33.69 23.32
N THR A 969 2.97 34.12 24.56
CA THR A 969 1.70 34.56 25.15
C THR A 969 1.95 35.53 26.29
N ASP A 970 1.01 36.45 26.49
CA ASP A 970 0.86 37.32 27.65
C ASP A 970 -0.35 36.94 28.51
N ALA A 971 -1.16 35.97 28.07
CA ALA A 971 -2.36 35.55 28.77
C ALA A 971 -2.08 34.84 30.10
N VAL A 972 -0.88 34.23 30.23
CA VAL A 972 -0.41 33.53 31.43
C VAL A 972 1.10 33.70 31.59
N ASP A 973 1.59 33.52 32.82
CA ASP A 973 3.03 33.45 33.11
C ASP A 973 3.70 32.28 32.35
N LEU A 974 4.88 32.52 31.75
CA LEU A 974 5.56 31.52 30.93
C LEU A 974 6.13 30.34 31.74
N TYR A 975 6.45 30.52 33.03
CA TYR A 975 6.83 29.41 33.91
C TYR A 975 5.61 28.53 34.17
N TYR A 976 4.45 29.14 34.42
CA TYR A 976 3.19 28.41 34.56
C TYR A 976 2.87 27.61 33.30
N LEU A 977 2.93 28.25 32.12
CA LEU A 977 2.71 27.56 30.84
C LEU A 977 3.71 26.41 30.61
N CYS A 978 5.00 26.63 30.89
CA CYS A 978 6.01 25.58 30.75
C CYS A 978 5.74 24.40 31.70
N GLY A 979 5.29 24.67 32.93
CA GLY A 979 4.86 23.67 33.90
C GLY A 979 3.67 22.85 33.41
N LEU A 980 2.63 23.52 32.92
CA LEU A 980 1.45 22.87 32.34
C LEU A 980 1.83 21.95 31.18
N LEU A 981 2.58 22.47 30.20
CA LEU A 981 2.92 21.74 28.98
C LEU A 981 3.84 20.54 29.22
N ASN A 982 4.66 20.58 30.26
CA ASN A 982 5.50 19.45 30.67
C ASN A 982 4.80 18.48 31.64
N SER A 983 3.57 18.74 32.08
CA SER A 983 2.84 17.83 32.97
C SER A 983 2.42 16.54 32.23
N LYS A 984 2.32 15.43 32.97
CA LYS A 984 1.79 14.17 32.44
C LYS A 984 0.38 14.32 31.89
N CYS A 985 -0.47 15.12 32.55
CA CYS A 985 -1.84 15.36 32.11
C CYS A 985 -1.89 15.93 30.68
N LEU A 986 -1.20 17.06 30.42
CA LEU A 986 -1.27 17.68 29.09
C LEU A 986 -0.41 16.96 28.05
N ASP A 987 0.67 16.27 28.46
CA ASP A 987 1.43 15.43 27.53
C ASP A 987 0.60 14.23 27.06
N THR A 988 -0.06 13.52 27.97
CA THR A 988 -0.99 12.44 27.62
C THR A 988 -2.13 12.95 26.74
N PHE A 989 -2.71 14.12 27.06
CA PHE A 989 -3.73 14.75 26.21
C PHE A 989 -3.22 14.92 24.78
N LEU A 990 -2.03 15.50 24.60
CA LEU A 990 -1.47 15.74 23.27
C LEU A 990 -1.20 14.43 22.53
N GLN A 991 -0.65 13.42 23.21
CA GLN A 991 -0.36 12.10 22.64
C GLN A 991 -1.63 11.39 22.14
N LYS A 992 -2.79 11.61 22.76
CA LYS A 992 -4.08 11.06 22.31
C LYS A 992 -4.69 11.79 21.12
N VAL A 993 -4.36 13.06 20.90
CA VAL A 993 -4.93 13.86 19.78
C VAL A 993 -3.97 14.03 18.60
N THR A 994 -2.69 13.67 18.76
CA THR A 994 -1.66 13.78 17.72
C THR A 994 -1.52 12.49 16.91
N THR A 995 -0.82 12.59 15.78
CA THR A 995 -0.48 11.41 14.96
C THR A 995 0.82 10.79 15.48
N PRO A 996 0.83 9.50 15.84
CA PRO A 996 2.05 8.79 16.18
C PRO A 996 2.90 8.54 14.93
N PHE A 997 4.21 8.61 15.09
CA PHE A 997 5.21 8.14 14.15
C PHE A 997 5.80 6.82 14.65
N HIS A 998 6.52 6.16 13.75
CA HIS A 998 7.20 4.92 14.07
C HIS A 998 8.08 5.01 15.32
N SER A 999 8.11 3.93 16.10
CA SER A 999 8.93 3.79 17.32
C SER A 999 8.58 4.74 18.48
N GLY A 1000 7.29 5.10 18.62
CA GLY A 1000 6.76 5.84 19.78
C GLY A 1000 7.06 7.34 19.78
N TRP A 1001 7.27 7.94 18.60
CA TRP A 1001 7.48 9.37 18.45
C TRP A 1001 6.17 10.08 18.11
N PHE A 1002 5.99 11.31 18.58
CA PHE A 1002 4.78 12.10 18.35
C PHE A 1002 5.12 13.46 17.74
N ALA A 1003 4.21 14.00 16.92
CA ALA A 1003 4.34 15.37 16.42
C ALA A 1003 3.86 16.41 17.44
N TYR A 1004 4.69 17.43 17.65
CA TYR A 1004 4.40 18.64 18.43
C TYR A 1004 4.32 19.84 17.48
N SER A 1005 3.53 19.69 16.41
CA SER A 1005 3.37 20.74 15.41
C SER A 1005 2.32 21.76 15.83
N LYS A 1006 2.33 22.96 15.23
CA LYS A 1006 1.36 24.02 15.51
C LYS A 1006 -0.10 23.53 15.53
N MET A 1007 -0.47 22.62 14.63
CA MET A 1007 -1.84 22.10 14.54
C MET A 1007 -2.27 21.26 15.74
N TYR A 1008 -1.35 20.59 16.42
CA TYR A 1008 -1.64 19.82 17.63
C TYR A 1008 -1.47 20.69 18.88
N LEU A 1009 -0.40 21.49 18.94
CA LEU A 1009 -0.14 22.41 20.05
C LEU A 1009 -1.31 23.38 20.26
N ALA A 1010 -1.90 23.90 19.18
CA ALA A 1010 -3.03 24.82 19.25
C ALA A 1010 -4.28 24.21 19.93
N GLN A 1011 -4.39 22.87 19.99
CA GLN A 1011 -5.54 22.18 20.58
C GLN A 1011 -5.41 21.92 22.08
N ILE A 1012 -4.23 22.14 22.67
CA ILE A 1012 -3.99 21.86 24.10
C ILE A 1012 -4.89 22.80 24.93
N PRO A 1013 -5.76 22.28 25.80
CA PRO A 1013 -6.60 23.10 26.67
C PRO A 1013 -5.74 23.71 27.77
N ILE A 1014 -5.72 25.03 27.87
CA ILE A 1014 -4.95 25.75 28.88
C ILE A 1014 -5.90 26.38 29.88
N LYS A 1015 -5.77 25.98 31.15
CA LYS A 1015 -6.56 26.55 32.24
C LYS A 1015 -6.00 27.89 32.68
N LEU A 1016 -6.81 28.93 32.48
CA LEU A 1016 -6.55 30.28 32.98
C LEU A 1016 -6.96 30.35 34.46
N PRO A 1017 -6.03 30.63 35.40
CA PRO A 1017 -6.35 30.61 36.84
C PRO A 1017 -7.37 31.70 37.21
N SER A 1018 -8.62 31.30 37.47
CA SER A 1018 -9.72 32.23 37.75
C SER A 1018 -10.11 32.24 39.23
N THR A 1019 -10.12 31.07 39.89
CA THR A 1019 -10.47 30.93 41.31
C THR A 1019 -9.27 31.12 42.24
N ALA A 1020 -9.51 31.30 43.55
CA ALA A 1020 -8.45 31.40 44.55
C ALA A 1020 -7.61 30.10 44.63
N GLU A 1021 -8.26 28.93 44.51
CA GLU A 1021 -7.56 27.65 44.51
C GLU A 1021 -6.74 27.45 43.23
N ASP A 1022 -7.27 27.83 42.05
CA ASP A 1022 -6.51 27.77 40.80
C ASP A 1022 -5.25 28.64 40.87
N LYS A 1023 -5.37 29.85 41.43
CA LYS A 1023 -4.22 30.76 41.61
C LYS A 1023 -3.17 30.19 42.55
N LYS A 1024 -3.59 29.52 43.62
CA LYS A 1024 -2.70 28.83 44.56
C LYS A 1024 -1.97 27.66 43.89
N LEU A 1025 -2.69 26.83 43.12
CA LEU A 1025 -2.09 25.74 42.35
C LEU A 1025 -1.13 26.26 41.28
N ALA A 1026 -1.50 27.32 40.55
CA ALA A 1026 -0.64 27.97 39.57
C ALA A 1026 0.65 28.52 40.20
N GLY A 1027 0.56 29.14 41.38
CA GLY A 1027 1.74 29.57 42.15
C GLY A 1027 2.68 28.42 42.48
N ARG A 1028 2.16 27.29 42.98
CA ARG A 1028 2.94 26.07 43.27
C ARG A 1028 3.64 25.50 42.03
N ILE A 1029 2.98 25.57 40.88
CA ILE A 1029 3.55 25.15 39.59
C ILE A 1029 4.73 26.07 39.24
N VAL A 1030 4.55 27.39 39.28
CA VAL A 1030 5.61 28.38 38.99
C VAL A 1030 6.81 28.20 39.90
N GLU A 1031 6.59 28.06 41.21
CA GLU A 1031 7.66 27.81 42.19
C GLU A 1031 8.43 26.53 41.88
N SER A 1032 7.72 25.44 41.53
CA SER A 1032 8.35 24.17 41.19
C SER A 1032 9.15 24.24 39.88
N VAL A 1033 8.64 24.94 38.85
CA VAL A 1033 9.38 25.14 37.60
C VAL A 1033 10.66 25.93 37.85
N ARG A 1034 10.61 27.00 38.66
CA ARG A 1034 11.81 27.77 39.03
C ARG A 1034 12.85 26.91 39.77
N ALA A 1035 12.41 26.11 40.75
CA ALA A 1035 13.29 25.19 41.47
C ALA A 1035 13.93 24.15 40.55
N ILE A 1036 13.15 23.56 39.62
CA ILE A 1036 13.67 22.62 38.62
C ILE A 1036 14.72 23.30 37.72
N MET A 1037 14.44 24.50 37.24
CA MET A 1037 15.37 25.24 36.38
C MET A 1037 16.67 25.57 37.12
N ASP A 1038 16.60 25.99 38.37
CA ASP A 1038 17.78 26.26 39.21
C ASP A 1038 18.60 24.99 39.45
N ALA A 1039 17.95 23.87 39.80
CA ALA A 1039 18.61 22.58 39.98
C ALA A 1039 19.28 22.08 38.68
N LYS A 1040 18.58 22.16 37.54
CA LYS A 1040 19.11 21.81 36.22
C LYS A 1040 20.25 22.73 35.78
N ALA A 1041 20.20 24.01 36.10
CA ALA A 1041 21.29 24.94 35.81
C ALA A 1041 22.56 24.59 36.62
N ARG A 1042 22.41 24.20 37.88
CA ARG A 1042 23.53 23.71 38.72
C ARG A 1042 24.12 22.41 38.18
N LEU A 1043 23.26 21.45 37.81
CA LEU A 1043 23.67 20.18 37.19
C LEU A 1043 24.48 20.38 35.89
N ARG A 1044 24.23 21.47 35.17
CA ARG A 1044 24.89 21.78 33.88
C ARG A 1044 26.04 22.78 33.99
N ALA A 1045 26.34 23.28 35.19
CA ALA A 1045 27.41 24.26 35.38
C ALA A 1045 28.76 23.62 35.02
N PRO A 1046 29.55 24.19 34.10
CA PRO A 1046 30.85 23.64 33.77
C PRO A 1046 31.81 23.74 34.96
N ALA A 1047 32.66 22.73 35.12
CA ALA A 1047 33.78 22.80 36.05
C ALA A 1047 34.70 23.95 35.62
N SER A 1048 34.95 24.94 36.49
CA SER A 1048 35.81 26.07 36.16
C SER A 1048 37.28 25.62 36.09
N PRO A 1049 37.97 25.68 34.94
CA PRO A 1049 39.43 25.68 34.92
C PRO A 1049 39.88 27.12 35.17
N PHE A 1050 40.81 27.34 36.10
CA PHE A 1050 41.35 28.63 36.57
C PHE A 1050 40.63 29.30 37.76
N SER A 1051 41.20 29.09 38.94
CA SER A 1051 41.49 30.18 39.87
C SER A 1051 42.92 30.02 40.39
N GLY A 1052 43.86 30.69 39.74
CA GLY A 1052 45.20 30.90 40.27
C GLY A 1052 45.21 32.06 41.25
N VAL A 1053 44.72 31.86 42.49
CA VAL A 1053 44.99 32.73 43.65
C VAL A 1053 44.96 31.87 44.92
N LYS A 1054 46.02 31.96 45.73
CA LYS A 1054 46.09 31.33 47.05
C LYS A 1054 45.02 31.94 47.98
N GLY A 1055 44.04 31.13 48.36
CA GLY A 1055 43.06 31.44 49.41
C GLY A 1055 41.68 31.83 48.88
N GLY A 1056 40.75 30.88 48.86
CA GLY A 1056 39.33 31.13 48.57
C GLY A 1056 38.67 29.97 47.82
N LEU A 1057 37.68 29.35 48.45
CA LEU A 1057 36.97 28.11 48.12
C LEU A 1057 37.00 27.63 46.64
N LYS A 1058 37.46 26.38 46.46
CA LYS A 1058 37.22 25.54 45.28
C LYS A 1058 35.70 25.41 45.05
N ARG A 1059 35.17 25.85 43.90
CA ARG A 1059 33.86 25.38 43.45
C ARG A 1059 34.11 24.09 42.65
N ALA A 1060 33.99 22.96 43.32
CA ALA A 1060 34.27 21.64 42.77
C ALA A 1060 33.18 21.20 41.77
N VAL A 1061 33.56 20.30 40.86
CA VAL A 1061 32.63 19.43 40.13
C VAL A 1061 31.64 18.83 41.14
N LEU A 1062 30.34 18.85 40.84
CA LEU A 1062 29.34 18.23 41.70
C LEU A 1062 29.74 16.78 42.01
N SER A 1063 29.71 16.39 43.28
CA SER A 1063 29.87 14.98 43.64
C SER A 1063 28.72 14.15 43.10
N ASP A 1064 28.92 12.83 42.94
CA ASP A 1064 27.83 11.92 42.54
C ASP A 1064 26.62 12.04 43.49
N ARG A 1065 26.87 12.24 44.79
CA ARG A 1065 25.83 12.42 45.80
C ARG A 1065 25.05 13.72 45.59
N GLU A 1066 25.71 14.83 45.28
CA GLU A 1066 25.05 16.11 44.99
C GLU A 1066 24.27 16.05 43.67
N THR A 1067 24.82 15.38 42.66
CA THR A 1067 24.16 15.13 41.37
C THR A 1067 22.86 14.34 41.57
N VAL A 1068 22.93 13.20 42.26
CA VAL A 1068 21.75 12.38 42.59
C VAL A 1068 20.74 13.15 43.45
N SER A 1069 21.21 14.00 44.38
CA SER A 1069 20.33 14.83 45.19
C SER A 1069 19.55 15.85 44.36
N LEU A 1070 20.21 16.53 43.43
CA LEU A 1070 19.59 17.51 42.53
C LEU A 1070 18.64 16.82 41.53
N GLU A 1071 18.97 15.62 41.06
CA GLU A 1071 18.08 14.82 40.20
C GLU A 1071 16.80 14.41 40.94
N ARG A 1072 16.92 13.95 42.20
CA ARG A 1072 15.76 13.65 43.06
C ARG A 1072 14.93 14.90 43.38
N GLU A 1073 15.57 16.04 43.57
CA GLU A 1073 14.88 17.32 43.76
C GLU A 1073 14.02 17.68 42.53
N VAL A 1074 14.59 17.53 41.32
CA VAL A 1074 13.86 17.70 40.06
C VAL A 1074 12.65 16.75 40.00
N GLU A 1075 12.85 15.45 40.24
CA GLU A 1075 11.76 14.46 40.20
C GLU A 1075 10.64 14.79 41.19
N ALA A 1076 10.99 15.22 42.41
CA ALA A 1076 10.01 15.61 43.43
C ALA A 1076 9.18 16.83 42.99
N HIS A 1077 9.81 17.82 42.37
CA HIS A 1077 9.10 18.99 41.83
C HIS A 1077 8.28 18.65 40.58
N GLU A 1078 8.75 17.77 39.70
CA GLU A 1078 7.96 17.27 38.56
C GLU A 1078 6.68 16.57 39.05
N LYS A 1079 6.79 15.72 40.08
CA LYS A 1079 5.62 15.08 40.70
C LYS A 1079 4.65 16.10 41.30
N ARG A 1080 5.15 17.14 41.98
CA ARG A 1080 4.31 18.22 42.52
C ARG A 1080 3.57 18.99 41.42
N ILE A 1081 4.20 19.19 40.27
CA ILE A 1081 3.56 19.79 39.10
C ILE A 1081 2.45 18.87 38.60
N ASP A 1082 2.72 17.58 38.41
CA ASP A 1082 1.71 16.61 37.96
C ASP A 1082 0.50 16.58 38.90
N ASP A 1083 0.73 16.42 40.22
CA ASP A 1083 -0.33 16.41 41.24
C ASP A 1083 -1.16 17.70 41.21
N ALA A 1084 -0.52 18.85 41.04
CA ALA A 1084 -1.20 20.14 40.94
C ALA A 1084 -2.00 20.30 39.64
N VAL A 1085 -1.48 19.81 38.50
CA VAL A 1085 -2.18 19.90 37.22
C VAL A 1085 -3.37 18.93 37.17
N PHE A 1086 -3.24 17.71 37.68
CA PHE A 1086 -4.38 16.78 37.79
C PHE A 1086 -5.52 17.39 38.62
N ALA A 1087 -5.20 17.97 39.78
CA ALA A 1087 -6.17 18.69 40.60
C ALA A 1087 -6.78 19.90 39.88
N LEU A 1088 -5.94 20.67 39.18
CA LEU A 1088 -6.37 21.86 38.43
C LEU A 1088 -7.38 21.52 37.32
N TYR A 1089 -7.24 20.37 36.66
CA TYR A 1089 -8.15 19.92 35.60
C TYR A 1089 -9.27 18.99 36.11
N GLY A 1090 -9.33 18.71 37.42
CA GLY A 1090 -10.39 17.89 38.02
C GLY A 1090 -10.37 16.43 37.58
N VAL A 1091 -9.18 15.88 37.30
CA VAL A 1091 -8.97 14.49 36.85
C VAL A 1091 -8.03 13.76 37.79
N GLU A 1092 -8.33 12.51 38.15
CA GLU A 1092 -7.57 11.75 39.16
C GLU A 1092 -6.25 11.14 38.64
N GLY A 1093 -6.06 11.06 37.32
CA GLY A 1093 -4.87 10.45 36.71
C GLY A 1093 -4.95 10.35 35.19
N SER A 1094 -3.99 9.64 34.59
CA SER A 1094 -4.01 9.26 33.16
C SER A 1094 -5.11 8.21 32.90
N PRO A 1095 -5.74 8.16 31.72
CA PRO A 1095 -6.74 7.16 31.38
C PRO A 1095 -6.15 5.78 31.02
N GLU A 1096 -4.83 5.62 31.10
CA GLU A 1096 -4.09 4.38 30.81
C GLU A 1096 -3.82 3.53 32.05
#